data_AF-A0A1H0PUP6-F1
#
_entry.id   AF-A0A1H0PUP6-F1
#
_cell.length_a   1.000
_cell.length_b   1.000
_cell.length_c   1.000
_cell.angle_alpha   90.00
_cell.angle_beta   90.00
_cell.angle_gamma   90.00
#
_symmetry.space_group_name_H-M   'P 1'
#
loop_
_entity.id
_entity.type
_entity.pdbx_description
1 polymer ?
#
loop_
_entity_poly.entity_id
_entity_poly.type
_entity_poly.pdbx_seq_one_letter_code
_entity_poly.pdbx_strand_id
1 'polypeptide(L)'
;MPTHKNKAAQPTPDSPTPQINRYLFPVTIGLLLVAVAAIGWFLLSSSPVPLKPVPVSAPAAQPAKPQPVALAPAKMVDEQQCQGCHSQQTKDWQGSHHQLAMQPANAETMLGDFNNVTFKAENETSRFLRKGDGFWVNTPGIDGKNADFKVAYTFGIAPLQQYLIEVGDGRLQALGVAWDTEKHRWFHLYPGQGVNFKNPLHWSKPSQNANFMCVECHTTGYKRNFDAAKNTFDSQWNSLGVGCQACHGPASNHLEWTAKKTDLIHAGFAVDLKDKDATVEIETCARCHSRRAPLDDGYTVGKRLMDDYLPSPLTRELYALDGKIKDEVFEHGSFAQSKMFDKGVRCSNCHNPHSTQLKAPGNGVCLQCHNSAGKTSVAGVDGKGLQAKNYDSIEHTRHTMGQPGSQCVDCHMPGKFYMGNDFRHDHSFSIPNPVRAKKLGTPDACLTCHQGKAGDKVTEQFKLWSSSSQVPTAPRYDESLWLIRNGQPGAAQALYEQLQRSNLPAIQRATLLSELALYPSEQALKLATKDLGNSAPQVRESAVRAISALLPPPERAPLLAPLLKDPVKAVRIGAARDLLGAARNGLGSAQANWEAAIAEYEVVQKSLLERAEANLNLAMLYQASGRSGEVEALLRNALKRDPDFYPALVTLVQWLEANGRGQEAQTLLAQSLKEHPDAALLQHTQGLSLVRAGKSAQAMPSLRKAAQLEPQNGQYGYVLAVALHDSGKVDEACAELERLLKIQPANRNARLALIQYYLHSGQEPKAQVLLQDWKKMNTGDPALK
;
A
#
# COMPACT_ATOMS: atom_id res chain seq x y z
N MET A 1 -53.02 43.08 -67.29
CA MET A 1 -54.18 43.91 -66.87
C MET A 1 -54.41 43.67 -65.37
N PRO A 2 -54.82 44.71 -64.62
CA PRO A 2 -53.98 45.40 -63.62
C PRO A 2 -54.45 45.09 -62.16
N THR A 3 -54.01 45.65 -61.02
CA THR A 3 -53.55 47.01 -60.63
C THR A 3 -53.15 47.00 -59.14
N HIS A 4 -52.02 47.66 -58.79
CA HIS A 4 -51.81 48.67 -57.69
C HIS A 4 -52.10 48.34 -56.19
N LYS A 5 -51.42 48.88 -55.15
CA LYS A 5 -50.39 49.93 -54.97
C LYS A 5 -49.90 49.99 -53.49
N ASN A 6 -48.65 50.46 -53.32
CA ASN A 6 -48.10 51.34 -52.25
C ASN A 6 -47.95 50.82 -50.80
N LYS A 7 -46.88 51.14 -50.04
CA LYS A 7 -45.91 52.26 -50.09
C LYS A 7 -44.70 51.98 -49.14
N ALA A 8 -43.50 52.42 -49.57
CA ALA A 8 -42.27 52.82 -48.82
C ALA A 8 -41.57 51.80 -47.86
N ALA A 9 -40.24 51.72 -47.68
CA ALA A 9 -39.09 52.52 -48.11
C ALA A 9 -37.85 51.61 -48.41
N GLN A 10 -36.78 52.21 -48.95
CA GLN A 10 -35.76 51.68 -49.91
C GLN A 10 -34.77 50.56 -49.49
N PRO A 11 -34.23 49.82 -50.48
CA PRO A 11 -33.03 48.95 -50.44
C PRO A 11 -31.83 49.57 -51.20
N THR A 12 -30.57 49.32 -50.76
CA THR A 12 -29.29 49.56 -51.50
C THR A 12 -28.04 49.19 -50.63
N PRO A 13 -26.79 49.07 -51.16
CA PRO A 13 -26.20 47.77 -51.50
C PRO A 13 -24.71 47.58 -51.04
N ASP A 14 -24.14 46.42 -51.37
CA ASP A 14 -22.73 46.09 -51.67
C ASP A 14 -21.51 46.73 -50.91
N SER A 15 -20.76 45.84 -50.25
CA SER A 15 -19.27 45.68 -50.13
C SER A 15 -18.36 46.92 -49.95
N PRO A 16 -17.35 46.89 -49.03
CA PRO A 16 -16.05 46.30 -49.41
C PRO A 16 -15.19 45.69 -48.27
N THR A 17 -14.20 44.92 -48.73
CA THR A 17 -12.97 44.44 -48.08
C THR A 17 -12.36 45.44 -47.07
N PRO A 18 -11.94 45.02 -45.86
CA PRO A 18 -11.12 45.86 -45.02
C PRO A 18 -9.68 45.88 -45.56
N GLN A 19 -9.23 47.07 -45.93
CA GLN A 19 -7.84 47.39 -46.20
C GLN A 19 -6.97 47.02 -44.99
N ILE A 20 -5.92 46.25 -45.26
CA ILE A 20 -4.78 46.10 -44.35
C ILE A 20 -4.14 47.48 -44.20
N ASN A 21 -4.20 48.03 -42.99
CA ASN A 21 -3.67 49.35 -42.68
C ASN A 21 -2.12 49.31 -42.73
N ARG A 22 -1.55 49.83 -43.83
CA ARG A 22 -0.10 49.86 -44.14
C ARG A 22 0.75 50.75 -43.19
N TYR A 23 0.19 51.19 -42.06
CA TYR A 23 0.88 52.05 -41.08
C TYR A 23 1.22 51.36 -39.74
N LEU A 24 0.86 50.09 -39.52
CA LEU A 24 1.22 49.36 -38.28
C LEU A 24 2.51 48.52 -38.37
N PHE A 25 3.01 48.28 -39.57
CA PHE A 25 4.26 47.53 -39.81
C PHE A 25 5.57 48.31 -39.53
N PRO A 26 5.69 49.63 -39.77
CA PRO A 26 6.94 50.35 -39.46
C PRO A 26 7.09 50.70 -37.97
N VAL A 27 6.01 50.74 -37.18
CA VAL A 27 6.08 51.03 -35.72
C VAL A 27 6.50 49.81 -34.91
N THR A 28 6.06 48.62 -35.33
CA THR A 28 6.40 47.35 -34.67
C THR A 28 7.84 46.90 -34.96
N ILE A 29 8.36 47.18 -36.16
CA ILE A 29 9.78 46.96 -36.48
C ILE A 29 10.71 47.97 -35.78
N GLY A 30 10.28 49.23 -35.62
CA GLY A 30 11.04 50.25 -34.88
C GLY A 30 11.24 49.92 -33.40
N LEU A 31 10.23 49.40 -32.71
CA LEU A 31 10.32 49.00 -31.30
C LEU A 31 11.16 47.73 -31.09
N LEU A 32 11.13 46.80 -32.05
CA LEU A 32 11.95 45.58 -32.01
C LEU A 32 13.45 45.89 -32.22
N LEU A 33 13.80 46.85 -33.09
CA LEU A 33 15.19 47.25 -33.32
C LEU A 33 15.80 48.03 -32.12
N VAL A 34 15.01 48.84 -31.41
CA VAL A 34 15.47 49.52 -30.19
C VAL A 34 15.70 48.53 -29.03
N ALA A 35 14.85 47.52 -28.89
CA ALA A 35 15.01 46.48 -27.87
C ALA A 35 16.24 45.58 -28.13
N VAL A 36 16.49 45.22 -29.39
CA VAL A 36 17.67 44.43 -29.77
C VAL A 36 18.97 45.24 -29.63
N ALA A 37 18.96 46.55 -29.93
CA ALA A 37 20.11 47.42 -29.72
C ALA A 37 20.44 47.64 -28.22
N ALA A 38 19.42 47.76 -27.36
CA ALA A 38 19.61 47.89 -25.91
C ALA A 38 20.17 46.61 -25.27
N ILE A 39 19.71 45.43 -25.71
CA ILE A 39 20.22 44.13 -25.24
C ILE A 39 21.63 43.87 -25.80
N GLY A 40 21.91 44.24 -27.05
CA GLY A 40 23.25 44.16 -27.64
C GLY A 40 24.27 45.05 -26.93
N TRP A 41 23.90 46.28 -26.57
CA TRP A 41 24.77 47.19 -25.81
C TRP A 41 25.09 46.66 -24.41
N PHE A 42 24.13 46.04 -23.72
CA PHE A 42 24.33 45.46 -22.39
C PHE A 42 25.22 44.21 -22.41
N LEU A 43 25.15 43.42 -23.48
CA LEU A 43 25.96 42.21 -23.67
C LEU A 43 27.38 42.48 -24.21
N LEU A 44 27.62 43.60 -24.91
CA LEU A 44 28.92 43.94 -25.51
C LEU A 44 29.77 44.91 -24.67
N SER A 45 29.25 45.46 -23.56
CA SER A 45 29.97 46.44 -22.71
C SER A 45 30.50 45.88 -21.38
N SER A 46 30.41 44.57 -21.14
CA SER A 46 30.90 43.94 -19.90
C SER A 46 32.09 43.01 -20.16
N SER A 47 33.28 43.60 -20.27
CA SER A 47 34.55 42.86 -20.15
C SER A 47 34.79 42.41 -18.69
N PRO A 48 35.35 41.22 -18.46
CA PRO A 48 35.54 40.66 -17.13
C PRO A 48 36.67 41.40 -16.39
N VAL A 49 36.34 41.99 -15.23
CA VAL A 49 37.33 42.53 -14.31
C VAL A 49 37.88 41.37 -13.46
N PRO A 50 39.21 41.18 -13.36
CA PRO A 50 39.78 40.15 -12.50
C PRO A 50 39.59 40.58 -11.04
N LEU A 51 38.72 39.89 -10.31
CA LEU A 51 38.59 40.08 -8.88
C LEU A 51 39.69 39.29 -8.17
N LYS A 52 40.54 40.05 -7.46
CA LYS A 52 41.47 39.56 -6.43
C LYS A 52 40.71 38.66 -5.44
N PRO A 53 41.35 37.63 -4.85
CA PRO A 53 40.71 36.79 -3.85
C PRO A 53 40.32 37.65 -2.63
N VAL A 54 39.04 37.98 -2.55
CA VAL A 54 38.43 38.47 -1.31
C VAL A 54 38.29 37.24 -0.42
N PRO A 55 38.78 37.27 0.83
CA PRO A 55 38.61 36.15 1.73
C PRO A 55 37.12 35.88 1.84
N VAL A 56 36.71 34.65 1.53
CA VAL A 56 35.35 34.19 1.76
C VAL A 56 35.16 34.28 3.27
N SER A 57 34.53 35.36 3.74
CA SER A 57 33.92 35.36 5.05
C SER A 57 32.89 34.25 5.01
N ALA A 58 33.15 33.22 5.81
CA ALA A 58 32.20 32.17 6.07
C ALA A 58 30.81 32.79 6.29
N PRO A 59 29.73 32.16 5.80
CA PRO A 59 28.39 32.64 6.09
C PRO A 59 28.31 32.88 7.60
N ALA A 60 27.97 34.10 8.01
CA ALA A 60 27.75 34.39 9.42
C ALA A 60 26.71 33.38 9.89
N ALA A 61 27.17 32.44 10.73
CA ALA A 61 26.30 31.51 11.38
C ALA A 61 25.21 32.36 12.03
N GLN A 62 23.95 32.15 11.62
CA GLN A 62 22.86 32.48 12.52
C GLN A 62 23.28 31.87 13.86
N PRO A 63 23.21 32.61 14.99
CA PRO A 63 23.46 31.98 16.27
C PRO A 63 22.58 30.75 16.29
N ALA A 64 23.22 29.57 16.36
CA ALA A 64 22.49 28.33 16.46
C ALA A 64 21.46 28.60 17.56
N LYS A 65 20.16 28.44 17.26
CA LYS A 65 19.18 28.30 18.33
C LYS A 65 19.83 27.35 19.31
N PRO A 66 20.01 27.72 20.60
CA PRO A 66 20.80 26.93 21.52
C PRO A 66 20.40 25.48 21.30
N GLN A 67 21.35 24.68 20.82
CA GLN A 67 21.08 23.27 20.61
C GLN A 67 20.57 22.81 21.97
N PRO A 68 19.33 22.30 22.05
CA PRO A 68 18.84 21.76 23.31
C PRO A 68 19.90 20.79 23.75
N VAL A 69 20.33 20.92 25.01
CA VAL A 69 21.27 19.99 25.63
C VAL A 69 20.85 18.60 25.19
N ALA A 70 21.73 17.87 24.48
CA ALA A 70 21.41 16.55 23.97
C ALA A 70 21.17 15.65 25.19
N LEU A 71 19.89 15.55 25.58
CA LEU A 71 19.48 14.72 26.70
C LEU A 71 19.81 13.27 26.36
N ALA A 72 20.07 12.49 27.40
CA ALA A 72 20.09 11.05 27.25
C ALA A 72 18.77 10.58 26.57
N PRO A 73 18.82 9.53 25.74
CA PRO A 73 17.62 8.96 25.13
C PRO A 73 16.56 8.66 26.21
N ALA A 74 15.34 9.16 25.98
CA ALA A 74 14.24 8.97 26.91
C ALA A 74 13.91 7.47 27.07
N LYS A 75 13.49 7.09 28.28
CA LYS A 75 13.12 5.72 28.65
C LYS A 75 11.63 5.63 28.94
N MET A 76 11.08 4.44 28.70
CA MET A 76 9.70 4.15 29.08
C MET A 76 9.58 4.20 30.61
N VAL A 77 8.45 4.73 31.09
CA VAL A 77 8.11 4.79 32.52
C VAL A 77 6.78 4.09 32.76
N ASP A 78 6.41 3.93 34.03
CA ASP A 78 5.08 3.44 34.40
C ASP A 78 4.01 4.44 33.94
N GLU A 79 3.03 3.97 33.16
CA GLU A 79 1.91 4.77 32.65
C GLU A 79 1.08 5.41 33.78
N GLN A 80 1.08 4.83 34.99
CA GLN A 80 0.36 5.40 36.15
C GLN A 80 0.89 6.79 36.55
N GLN A 81 2.14 7.12 36.21
CA GLN A 81 2.72 8.42 36.53
C GLN A 81 2.02 9.57 35.78
N CYS A 82 1.33 9.27 34.68
CA CYS A 82 0.57 10.25 33.90
C CYS A 82 -0.70 10.72 34.63
N GLN A 83 -1.31 9.87 35.46
CA GLN A 83 -2.65 10.09 36.03
C GLN A 83 -2.73 11.32 36.93
N GLY A 84 -1.67 11.63 37.70
CA GLY A 84 -1.65 12.74 38.63
C GLY A 84 -1.76 14.12 37.95
N CYS A 85 -1.19 14.26 36.75
CA CYS A 85 -1.19 15.51 35.98
C CYS A 85 -2.23 15.54 34.85
N HIS A 86 -2.58 14.37 34.30
CA HIS A 86 -3.47 14.21 33.14
C HIS A 86 -4.74 13.41 33.48
N SER A 87 -5.44 13.84 34.54
CA SER A 87 -6.59 13.11 35.09
C SER A 87 -7.73 12.94 34.08
N GLN A 88 -8.05 13.96 33.28
CA GLN A 88 -9.11 13.87 32.28
C GLN A 88 -8.75 12.93 31.13
N GLN A 89 -7.53 13.04 30.58
CA GLN A 89 -7.07 12.16 29.51
C GLN A 89 -7.01 10.70 29.98
N THR A 90 -6.57 10.48 31.23
CA THR A 90 -6.55 9.15 31.84
C THR A 90 -7.96 8.59 31.99
N LYS A 91 -8.91 9.42 32.43
CA LYS A 91 -10.33 9.04 32.54
C LYS A 91 -10.94 8.66 31.19
N ASP A 92 -10.62 9.42 30.14
CA ASP A 92 -11.07 9.12 28.78
C ASP A 92 -10.45 7.81 28.25
N TRP A 93 -9.16 7.57 28.55
CA TRP A 93 -8.43 6.39 28.10
C TRP A 93 -8.83 5.10 28.82
N GLN A 94 -9.14 5.17 30.10
CA GLN A 94 -9.60 4.01 30.88
C GLN A 94 -10.90 3.45 30.29
N GLY A 95 -10.92 2.16 29.98
CA GLY A 95 -12.07 1.49 29.34
C GLY A 95 -12.17 1.69 27.82
N SER A 96 -11.25 2.46 27.20
CA SER A 96 -11.18 2.59 25.75
C SER A 96 -10.70 1.29 25.09
N HIS A 97 -11.03 1.13 23.80
CA HIS A 97 -10.52 -0.03 23.03
C HIS A 97 -8.99 -0.03 22.93
N HIS A 98 -8.34 1.13 23.01
CA HIS A 98 -6.87 1.22 23.08
C HIS A 98 -6.33 0.59 24.37
N GLN A 99 -6.88 0.96 25.53
CA GLN A 99 -6.46 0.42 26.82
C GLN A 99 -6.75 -1.08 26.94
N LEU A 100 -7.86 -1.54 26.35
CA LEU A 100 -8.32 -2.93 26.39
C LEU A 100 -7.85 -3.78 25.20
N ALA A 101 -6.98 -3.25 24.35
CA ALA A 101 -6.54 -3.93 23.11
C ALA A 101 -5.90 -5.31 23.38
N MET A 102 -5.21 -5.44 24.50
CA MET A 102 -4.66 -6.70 25.01
C MET A 102 -4.69 -6.72 26.52
N GLN A 103 -5.18 -7.81 27.11
CA GLN A 103 -5.25 -7.97 28.56
C GLN A 103 -4.78 -9.38 28.97
N PRO A 104 -4.26 -9.58 30.20
CA PRO A 104 -3.93 -10.92 30.68
C PRO A 104 -5.23 -11.74 30.79
N ALA A 105 -5.18 -13.03 30.48
CA ALA A 105 -6.35 -13.90 30.64
C ALA A 105 -6.62 -14.22 32.12
N ASN A 106 -7.66 -13.61 32.69
CA ASN A 106 -8.13 -13.84 34.06
C ASN A 106 -9.67 -13.74 34.14
N ALA A 107 -10.24 -13.91 35.34
CA ALA A 107 -11.69 -13.91 35.52
C ALA A 107 -12.34 -12.55 35.21
N GLU A 108 -11.59 -11.46 35.32
CA GLU A 108 -12.06 -10.10 35.09
C GLU A 108 -12.05 -9.70 33.61
N THR A 109 -11.14 -10.27 32.81
CA THR A 109 -10.92 -9.90 31.40
C THR A 109 -11.51 -10.90 30.41
N MET A 110 -11.81 -12.12 30.86
CA MET A 110 -12.35 -13.19 30.02
C MET A 110 -13.84 -13.03 29.81
N LEU A 111 -14.25 -12.61 28.60
CA LEU A 111 -15.66 -12.47 28.23
C LEU A 111 -16.28 -13.74 27.65
N GLY A 112 -15.45 -14.64 27.12
CA GLY A 112 -15.87 -15.87 26.47
C GLY A 112 -16.32 -16.96 27.43
N ASP A 113 -17.19 -17.87 26.96
CA ASP A 113 -17.66 -19.00 27.76
C ASP A 113 -16.68 -20.19 27.73
N PHE A 114 -15.94 -20.37 28.83
CA PHE A 114 -14.99 -21.47 29.06
C PHE A 114 -15.54 -22.56 30.00
N ASN A 115 -16.87 -22.66 30.17
CA ASN A 115 -17.51 -23.67 31.03
C ASN A 115 -17.60 -25.05 30.35
N ASN A 116 -16.48 -25.55 29.83
CA ASN A 116 -16.38 -26.83 29.12
C ASN A 116 -17.24 -26.90 27.85
N VAL A 117 -17.35 -25.77 27.14
CA VAL A 117 -18.16 -25.65 25.92
C VAL A 117 -17.40 -26.23 24.72
N THR A 118 -18.12 -26.97 23.87
CA THR A 118 -17.57 -27.49 22.61
C THR A 118 -18.09 -26.66 21.44
N PHE A 119 -17.18 -26.13 20.63
CA PHE A 119 -17.46 -25.44 19.39
C PHE A 119 -17.00 -26.29 18.21
N LYS A 120 -17.90 -26.53 17.26
CA LYS A 120 -17.61 -27.27 16.03
C LYS A 120 -17.60 -26.29 14.86
N ALA A 121 -16.43 -26.09 14.25
CA ALA A 121 -16.29 -25.50 12.94
C ALA A 121 -16.22 -26.62 11.89
N GLU A 122 -16.50 -26.31 10.62
CA GLU A 122 -16.66 -27.28 9.51
C GLU A 122 -15.74 -28.51 9.60
N ASN A 123 -14.43 -28.31 9.79
CA ASN A 123 -13.43 -29.38 9.79
C ASN A 123 -12.76 -29.65 11.15
N GLU A 124 -13.01 -28.83 12.18
CA GLU A 124 -12.29 -28.89 13.45
C GLU A 124 -13.21 -28.65 14.65
N THR A 125 -12.93 -29.35 15.74
CA THR A 125 -13.65 -29.20 17.00
C THR A 125 -12.72 -28.65 18.07
N SER A 126 -13.13 -27.53 18.68
CA SER A 126 -12.43 -26.92 19.80
C SER A 126 -13.29 -27.01 21.07
N ARG A 127 -12.66 -27.22 22.22
CA ARG A 127 -13.33 -27.24 23.52
C ARG A 127 -12.69 -26.20 24.44
N PHE A 128 -13.50 -25.31 24.99
CA PHE A 128 -13.08 -24.20 25.85
C PHE A 128 -13.31 -24.58 27.32
N LEU A 129 -12.25 -24.50 28.12
CA LEU A 129 -12.17 -25.11 29.44
C LEU A 129 -11.63 -24.11 30.46
N ARG A 130 -12.10 -24.25 31.69
CA ARG A 130 -11.42 -23.71 32.86
C ARG A 130 -10.69 -24.84 33.61
N LYS A 131 -9.44 -24.60 33.99
CA LYS A 131 -8.64 -25.49 34.86
C LYS A 131 -8.04 -24.66 36.00
N GLY A 132 -8.59 -24.81 37.20
CA GLY A 132 -8.29 -23.89 38.31
C GLY A 132 -8.65 -22.45 37.91
N ASP A 133 -7.71 -21.52 38.06
CA ASP A 133 -7.88 -20.13 37.64
C ASP A 133 -7.43 -19.85 36.19
N GLY A 134 -6.94 -20.87 35.48
CA GLY A 134 -6.50 -20.75 34.10
C GLY A 134 -7.59 -21.07 33.08
N PHE A 135 -7.48 -20.43 31.92
CA PHE A 135 -8.32 -20.67 30.74
C PHE A 135 -7.54 -21.47 29.70
N TRP A 136 -8.20 -22.47 29.12
CA TRP A 136 -7.58 -23.43 28.21
C TRP A 136 -8.47 -23.72 27.02
N VAL A 137 -7.85 -24.02 25.89
CA VAL A 137 -8.52 -24.53 24.69
C VAL A 137 -7.93 -25.89 24.32
N ASN A 138 -8.80 -26.88 24.14
CA ASN A 138 -8.45 -28.15 23.51
C ASN A 138 -8.79 -28.04 22.01
N THR A 139 -7.79 -28.09 21.13
CA THR A 139 -7.98 -27.88 19.68
C THR A 139 -6.89 -28.59 18.87
N PRO A 140 -7.10 -28.93 17.58
CA PRO A 140 -6.06 -29.49 16.73
C PRO A 140 -4.80 -28.63 16.68
N GLY A 141 -3.65 -29.23 16.97
CA GLY A 141 -2.34 -28.60 16.84
C GLY A 141 -1.78 -28.66 15.42
N ILE A 142 -0.48 -28.36 15.30
CA ILE A 142 0.23 -28.39 14.01
C ILE A 142 0.26 -29.79 13.36
N ASP A 143 0.11 -30.86 14.15
CA ASP A 143 0.05 -32.25 13.69
C ASP A 143 -1.40 -32.74 13.45
N GLY A 144 -2.38 -31.85 13.60
CA GLY A 144 -3.81 -32.16 13.47
C GLY A 144 -4.41 -32.92 14.66
N LYS A 145 -3.66 -33.16 15.75
CA LYS A 145 -4.18 -33.82 16.95
C LYS A 145 -4.59 -32.79 17.99
N ASN A 146 -5.65 -33.08 18.73
CA ASN A 146 -6.09 -32.22 19.83
C ASN A 146 -5.08 -32.20 20.96
N ALA A 147 -4.72 -31.00 21.41
CA ALA A 147 -3.93 -30.74 22.60
C ALA A 147 -4.54 -29.59 23.40
N ASP A 148 -4.20 -29.53 24.69
CA ASP A 148 -4.63 -28.44 25.58
C ASP A 148 -3.61 -27.30 25.54
N PHE A 149 -4.06 -26.12 25.15
CA PHE A 149 -3.25 -24.90 25.11
C PHE A 149 -3.78 -23.88 26.12
N LYS A 150 -2.88 -23.28 26.88
CA LYS A 150 -3.22 -22.23 27.84
C LYS A 150 -3.47 -20.93 27.09
N VAL A 151 -4.60 -20.28 27.39
CA VAL A 151 -4.86 -18.91 26.93
C VAL A 151 -4.07 -17.96 27.83
N ALA A 152 -3.15 -17.22 27.23
CA ALA A 152 -2.29 -16.28 27.96
C ALA A 152 -2.90 -14.88 27.98
N TYR A 153 -3.52 -14.46 26.88
CA TYR A 153 -4.06 -13.11 26.72
C TYR A 153 -5.39 -13.09 25.97
N THR A 154 -6.21 -12.09 26.27
CA THR A 154 -7.34 -11.69 25.45
C THR A 154 -6.93 -10.54 24.53
N PHE A 155 -7.46 -10.55 23.30
CA PHE A 155 -7.18 -9.58 22.23
C PHE A 155 -8.49 -8.95 21.76
N GLY A 156 -8.59 -7.63 21.87
CA GLY A 156 -9.83 -6.90 21.60
C GLY A 156 -10.87 -7.03 22.71
N ILE A 157 -11.91 -6.19 22.61
CA ILE A 157 -12.99 -6.09 23.60
C ILE A 157 -14.39 -6.05 22.97
N ALA A 158 -14.55 -5.40 21.82
CA ALA A 158 -15.81 -5.36 21.07
C ALA A 158 -15.54 -5.01 19.59
N PRO A 159 -16.31 -5.57 18.63
CA PRO A 159 -17.44 -6.50 18.82
C PRO A 159 -17.01 -7.97 18.99
N LEU A 160 -15.70 -8.23 19.08
CA LEU A 160 -15.16 -9.57 19.32
C LEU A 160 -13.98 -9.54 20.29
N GLN A 161 -13.80 -10.66 21.00
CA GLN A 161 -12.60 -10.96 21.76
C GLN A 161 -11.95 -12.22 21.18
N GLN A 162 -10.71 -12.07 20.70
CA GLN A 162 -9.85 -13.16 20.27
C GLN A 162 -8.92 -13.57 21.42
N TYR A 163 -8.28 -14.73 21.31
CA TYR A 163 -7.44 -15.31 22.35
C TYR A 163 -6.05 -15.65 21.82
N LEU A 164 -5.02 -15.27 22.58
CA LEU A 164 -3.66 -15.73 22.34
C LEU A 164 -3.35 -16.93 23.21
N ILE A 165 -2.87 -18.00 22.57
CA ILE A 165 -2.41 -19.20 23.25
C ILE A 165 -0.89 -19.29 23.24
N GLU A 166 -0.34 -19.74 24.36
CA GLU A 166 1.08 -19.98 24.50
C GLU A 166 1.40 -21.43 24.10
N VAL A 167 2.35 -21.59 23.18
CA VAL A 167 2.74 -22.92 22.64
C VAL A 167 4.17 -23.32 23.02
N GLY A 168 4.73 -22.67 24.04
CA GLY A 168 6.12 -22.83 24.47
C GLY A 168 7.08 -21.88 23.74
N ASP A 169 8.34 -21.83 24.20
CA ASP A 169 9.42 -21.04 23.59
C ASP A 169 9.10 -19.53 23.43
N GLY A 170 8.23 -19.00 24.30
CA GLY A 170 7.72 -17.62 24.24
C GLY A 170 6.79 -17.32 23.06
N ARG A 171 6.39 -18.35 22.30
CA ARG A 171 5.56 -18.20 21.11
C ARG A 171 4.08 -18.06 21.49
N LEU A 172 3.49 -16.98 21.02
CA LEU A 172 2.08 -16.68 21.12
C LEU A 172 1.41 -16.85 19.75
N GLN A 173 0.32 -17.61 19.71
CA GLN A 173 -0.47 -17.84 18.51
C GLN A 173 -1.89 -17.29 18.69
N ALA A 174 -2.39 -16.60 17.66
CA ALA A 174 -3.75 -16.09 17.64
C ALA A 174 -4.73 -17.20 17.23
N LEU A 175 -5.71 -17.50 18.08
CA LEU A 175 -6.69 -18.55 17.82
C LEU A 175 -7.62 -18.16 16.66
N GLY A 176 -7.94 -19.11 15.77
CA GLY A 176 -8.87 -18.90 14.65
C GLY A 176 -10.36 -18.83 15.06
N VAL A 177 -10.65 -19.03 16.35
CA VAL A 177 -11.98 -18.97 16.95
C VAL A 177 -12.01 -17.79 17.93
N ALA A 178 -13.05 -16.97 17.83
CA ALA A 178 -13.24 -15.78 18.66
C ALA A 178 -14.61 -15.80 19.33
N TRP A 179 -14.74 -14.99 20.38
CA TRP A 179 -15.99 -14.74 21.07
C TRP A 179 -16.65 -13.47 20.52
N ASP A 180 -17.89 -13.60 20.05
CA ASP A 180 -18.74 -12.45 19.68
C ASP A 180 -19.30 -11.84 20.97
N THR A 181 -18.82 -10.66 21.34
CA THR A 181 -19.15 -10.01 22.62
C THR A 181 -20.53 -9.37 22.61
N GLU A 182 -21.17 -9.25 21.45
CA GLU A 182 -22.52 -8.70 21.32
C GLU A 182 -23.58 -9.81 21.30
N LYS A 183 -23.27 -10.92 20.62
CA LYS A 183 -24.18 -12.08 20.50
C LYS A 183 -23.89 -13.18 21.51
N HIS A 184 -22.84 -13.04 22.30
CA HIS A 184 -22.41 -13.98 23.33
C HIS A 184 -22.27 -15.41 22.80
N ARG A 185 -21.47 -15.58 21.73
CA ARG A 185 -21.26 -16.89 21.10
C ARG A 185 -19.88 -17.05 20.49
N TRP A 186 -19.42 -18.28 20.43
CA TRP A 186 -18.21 -18.68 19.70
C TRP A 186 -18.46 -18.65 18.18
N PHE A 187 -17.48 -18.18 17.42
CA PHE A 187 -17.52 -18.23 15.96
C PHE A 187 -16.10 -18.35 15.37
N HIS A 188 -16.03 -18.86 14.13
CA HIS A 188 -14.77 -19.01 13.40
C HIS A 188 -14.48 -17.76 12.57
N LEU A 189 -13.25 -17.25 12.59
CA LEU A 189 -12.85 -16.02 11.88
C LEU A 189 -12.84 -16.16 10.35
N TYR A 190 -12.74 -17.41 9.86
CA TYR A 190 -12.70 -17.75 8.43
C TYR A 190 -13.85 -18.71 8.07
N PRO A 191 -15.12 -18.27 8.13
CA PRO A 191 -16.26 -19.13 7.83
C PRO A 191 -16.26 -19.54 6.35
N GLY A 192 -16.61 -20.80 6.04
CA GLY A 192 -16.71 -21.31 4.67
C GLY A 192 -15.39 -21.58 3.96
N GLN A 193 -14.24 -21.39 4.62
CA GLN A 193 -12.92 -21.58 4.02
C GLN A 193 -12.30 -22.95 4.31
N GLY A 194 -12.97 -23.81 5.09
CA GLY A 194 -12.48 -25.15 5.41
C GLY A 194 -11.09 -25.17 6.09
N VAL A 195 -10.74 -24.12 6.85
CA VAL A 195 -9.45 -24.01 7.54
C VAL A 195 -9.25 -25.21 8.47
N ASN A 196 -8.10 -25.87 8.35
CA ASN A 196 -7.65 -26.97 9.19
C ASN A 196 -6.12 -26.90 9.36
N PHE A 197 -5.53 -27.79 10.16
CA PHE A 197 -4.07 -27.82 10.41
C PHE A 197 -3.14 -27.78 9.18
N LYS A 198 -3.62 -28.14 7.97
CA LYS A 198 -2.85 -28.03 6.72
C LYS A 198 -2.98 -26.67 6.03
N ASN A 199 -4.01 -25.91 6.35
CA ASN A 199 -4.31 -24.61 5.73
C ASN A 199 -3.36 -23.53 6.30
N PRO A 200 -2.80 -22.64 5.45
CA PRO A 200 -1.94 -21.53 5.90
C PRO A 200 -2.58 -20.54 6.89
N LEU A 201 -3.91 -20.49 6.99
CA LEU A 201 -4.66 -19.63 7.93
C LEU A 201 -4.93 -20.29 9.28
N HIS A 202 -4.54 -21.55 9.48
CA HIS A 202 -4.73 -22.23 10.76
C HIS A 202 -3.87 -21.58 11.85
N TRP A 203 -4.41 -21.53 13.08
CA TRP A 203 -3.78 -20.84 14.22
C TRP A 203 -2.34 -21.32 14.50
N SER A 204 -2.01 -22.56 14.15
CA SER A 204 -0.68 -23.12 14.39
C SER A 204 0.37 -22.67 13.36
N LYS A 205 -0.03 -21.98 12.28
CA LYS A 205 0.85 -21.58 11.18
C LYS A 205 1.57 -20.26 11.48
N PRO A 206 2.69 -19.96 10.80
CA PRO A 206 3.47 -18.73 11.04
C PRO A 206 2.69 -17.43 10.82
N SER A 207 1.69 -17.45 9.93
CA SER A 207 0.80 -16.31 9.64
C SER A 207 -0.03 -15.85 10.84
N GLN A 208 -0.20 -16.70 11.84
CA GLN A 208 -1.00 -16.46 13.05
C GLN A 208 -0.12 -16.14 14.27
N ASN A 209 1.20 -16.03 14.08
CA ASN A 209 2.14 -15.73 15.16
C ASN A 209 1.94 -14.29 15.65
N ALA A 210 1.41 -14.16 16.87
CA ALA A 210 1.06 -12.88 17.43
C ALA A 210 2.29 -12.04 17.79
N ASN A 211 3.42 -12.66 18.17
CA ASN A 211 4.67 -11.94 18.49
C ASN A 211 5.11 -11.04 17.33
N PHE A 212 4.90 -11.47 16.09
CA PHE A 212 5.15 -10.64 14.91
C PHE A 212 3.92 -9.84 14.49
N MET A 213 2.78 -10.52 14.34
CA MET A 213 1.64 -9.98 13.57
C MET A 213 0.79 -9.00 14.35
N CYS A 214 0.78 -9.06 15.69
CA CYS A 214 -0.29 -8.42 16.47
C CYS A 214 0.22 -7.63 17.68
N VAL A 215 1.18 -8.16 18.45
CA VAL A 215 1.53 -7.63 19.79
C VAL A 215 2.07 -6.19 19.73
N GLU A 216 2.82 -5.84 18.68
CA GLU A 216 3.34 -4.47 18.48
C GLU A 216 2.24 -3.40 18.47
N CYS A 217 1.08 -3.71 17.85
CA CYS A 217 -0.03 -2.76 17.75
C CYS A 217 -0.93 -2.76 18.97
N HIS A 218 -0.82 -3.76 19.86
CA HIS A 218 -1.71 -3.96 21.01
C HIS A 218 -1.01 -3.80 22.36
N THR A 219 0.27 -3.41 22.37
CA THR A 219 1.06 -3.15 23.57
C THR A 219 1.84 -1.85 23.45
N THR A 220 2.42 -1.40 24.55
CA THR A 220 3.27 -0.21 24.58
C THR A 220 4.72 -0.58 24.83
N GLY A 221 5.64 -0.01 24.03
CA GLY A 221 7.08 -0.27 24.18
C GLY A 221 7.50 -1.69 23.84
N TYR A 222 6.85 -2.30 22.83
CA TYR A 222 7.10 -3.67 22.43
C TYR A 222 8.52 -3.88 21.88
N LYS A 223 9.13 -5.01 22.26
CA LYS A 223 10.34 -5.57 21.69
C LYS A 223 10.13 -7.05 21.45
N ARG A 224 10.35 -7.52 20.21
CA ARG A 224 10.09 -8.91 19.86
C ARG A 224 11.11 -9.86 20.46
N ASN A 225 12.38 -9.45 20.51
CA ASN A 225 13.52 -10.19 21.06
C ASN A 225 13.56 -11.66 20.60
N PHE A 226 13.59 -11.87 19.28
CA PHE A 226 13.68 -13.22 18.71
C PHE A 226 15.14 -13.73 18.69
N ASP A 227 15.37 -14.90 19.28
CA ASP A 227 16.66 -15.62 19.19
C ASP A 227 16.60 -16.59 18.01
N ALA A 228 17.26 -16.22 16.90
CA ALA A 228 17.24 -17.01 15.68
C ALA A 228 17.90 -18.39 15.84
N ALA A 229 18.91 -18.53 16.69
CA ALA A 229 19.62 -19.78 16.91
C ALA A 229 18.75 -20.77 17.69
N LYS A 230 18.05 -20.29 18.72
CA LYS A 230 17.17 -21.11 19.55
C LYS A 230 15.77 -21.27 18.99
N ASN A 231 15.35 -20.40 18.06
CA ASN A 231 13.97 -20.30 17.56
C ASN A 231 12.95 -19.93 18.65
N THR A 232 13.36 -19.09 19.61
CA THR A 232 12.56 -18.70 20.77
C THR A 232 12.29 -17.20 20.77
N PHE A 233 11.17 -16.79 21.35
CA PHE A 233 10.84 -15.40 21.61
C PHE A 233 11.07 -15.08 23.10
N ASP A 234 11.63 -13.92 23.39
CA ASP A 234 11.63 -13.30 24.73
C ASP A 234 10.92 -11.94 24.65
N SER A 235 9.70 -11.95 24.13
CA SER A 235 8.95 -10.75 23.82
C SER A 235 8.67 -9.93 25.09
N GLN A 236 8.99 -8.64 25.04
CA GLN A 236 8.88 -7.71 26.16
C GLN A 236 8.05 -6.49 25.76
N TRP A 237 7.39 -5.88 26.73
CA TRP A 237 6.65 -4.63 26.56
C TRP A 237 6.68 -3.86 27.89
N ASN A 238 6.47 -2.55 27.81
CA ASN A 238 6.33 -1.69 29.00
C ASN A 238 4.99 -1.94 29.68
N SER A 239 3.91 -2.00 28.90
CA SER A 239 2.55 -2.21 29.40
C SER A 239 1.67 -2.88 28.36
N LEU A 240 0.65 -3.60 28.84
CA LEU A 240 -0.40 -4.18 28.02
C LEU A 240 -1.38 -3.08 27.57
N GLY A 241 -1.94 -3.24 26.36
CA GLY A 241 -2.75 -2.22 25.72
C GLY A 241 -1.92 -1.10 25.10
N VAL A 242 -2.61 -0.26 24.32
CA VAL A 242 -2.07 0.96 23.73
C VAL A 242 -2.17 2.09 24.76
N GLY A 243 -1.08 2.31 25.50
CA GLY A 243 -0.92 3.33 26.55
C GLY A 243 -0.45 4.67 26.02
N CYS A 244 -0.18 5.63 26.92
CA CYS A 244 0.16 7.00 26.54
C CYS A 244 1.46 7.05 25.73
N GLN A 245 2.47 6.28 26.13
CA GLN A 245 3.80 6.32 25.51
C GLN A 245 3.86 5.63 24.14
N ALA A 246 2.83 4.89 23.71
CA ALA A 246 2.73 4.36 22.35
C ALA A 246 2.57 5.50 21.32
N CYS A 247 1.85 6.56 21.69
CA CYS A 247 1.63 7.73 20.84
C CYS A 247 2.60 8.88 21.16
N HIS A 248 2.84 9.15 22.45
CA HIS A 248 3.66 10.28 22.90
C HIS A 248 5.16 9.96 22.93
N GLY A 249 5.52 8.68 22.91
CA GLY A 249 6.89 8.21 23.09
C GLY A 249 7.31 8.13 24.56
N PRO A 250 8.55 7.67 24.82
CA PRO A 250 9.05 7.49 26.18
C PRO A 250 9.07 8.79 27.00
N ALA A 251 8.55 8.76 28.23
CA ALA A 251 8.25 9.97 28.99
C ALA A 251 9.29 10.38 30.05
N SER A 252 10.41 9.67 30.23
CA SER A 252 11.37 10.00 31.31
C SER A 252 11.88 11.45 31.26
N ASN A 253 12.13 11.98 30.06
CA ASN A 253 12.60 13.35 29.88
C ASN A 253 11.48 14.37 30.11
N HIS A 254 10.22 13.99 29.87
CA HIS A 254 9.05 14.79 30.23
C HIS A 254 8.86 14.89 31.75
N LEU A 255 9.11 13.80 32.48
CA LEU A 255 9.10 13.83 33.95
C LEU A 255 10.24 14.69 34.49
N GLU A 256 11.43 14.63 33.91
CA GLU A 256 12.53 15.52 34.27
C GLU A 256 12.20 16.98 33.98
N TRP A 257 11.60 17.25 32.81
CA TRP A 257 11.11 18.57 32.42
C TRP A 257 10.15 19.15 33.45
N THR A 258 9.15 18.39 33.89
CA THR A 258 8.19 18.85 34.91
C THR A 258 8.84 19.09 36.27
N ALA A 259 9.75 18.20 36.69
CA ALA A 259 10.40 18.29 38.00
C ALA A 259 11.40 19.46 38.10
N LYS A 260 12.21 19.66 37.06
CA LYS A 260 13.30 20.65 37.05
C LYS A 260 12.93 21.96 36.37
N LYS A 261 11.77 22.03 35.70
CA LYS A 261 11.33 23.17 34.87
C LYS A 261 12.38 23.60 33.83
N THR A 262 13.08 22.63 33.27
CA THR A 262 14.08 22.86 32.22
C THR A 262 13.41 23.28 30.91
N ASP A 263 14.10 24.01 30.04
CA ASP A 263 13.58 24.34 28.70
C ASP A 263 13.90 23.20 27.72
N LEU A 264 13.01 22.21 27.67
CA LEU A 264 13.14 21.05 26.79
C LEU A 264 12.20 21.16 25.60
N ILE A 265 12.72 20.90 24.40
CA ILE A 265 11.92 20.80 23.18
C ILE A 265 10.76 19.83 23.40
N HIS A 266 9.58 20.22 22.94
CA HIS A 266 8.32 19.47 23.07
C HIS A 266 8.06 18.98 24.50
N ALA A 267 8.46 19.77 25.50
CA ALA A 267 8.35 19.42 26.92
C ALA A 267 9.01 18.07 27.26
N GLY A 268 10.09 17.68 26.57
CA GLY A 268 10.82 16.44 26.81
C GLY A 268 10.37 15.24 25.98
N PHE A 269 9.34 15.36 25.15
CA PHE A 269 8.94 14.30 24.20
C PHE A 269 9.69 14.39 22.87
N ALA A 270 9.78 13.26 22.17
CA ALA A 270 10.35 13.19 20.82
C ALA A 270 9.39 13.70 19.73
N VAL A 271 8.11 13.87 20.05
CA VAL A 271 7.06 14.24 19.09
C VAL A 271 6.15 15.33 19.68
N ASP A 272 5.69 16.23 18.81
CA ASP A 272 4.61 17.18 19.11
C ASP A 272 3.37 16.82 18.30
N LEU A 273 2.42 16.13 18.92
CA LEU A 273 1.16 15.77 18.26
C LEU A 273 0.25 16.99 18.01
N LYS A 274 0.60 18.17 18.54
CA LYS A 274 -0.09 19.45 18.26
C LYS A 274 0.62 20.27 17.18
N ASP A 275 1.67 19.74 16.54
CA ASP A 275 2.36 20.41 15.45
C ASP A 275 1.36 20.86 14.37
N LYS A 276 1.64 21.94 13.65
CA LYS A 276 0.79 22.42 12.55
C LYS A 276 0.82 21.50 11.33
N ASP A 277 1.87 20.69 11.16
CA ASP A 277 1.91 19.62 10.18
C ASP A 277 1.06 18.43 10.64
N ALA A 278 -0.04 18.18 9.92
CA ALA A 278 -0.94 17.06 10.14
C ALA A 278 -0.25 15.70 10.04
N THR A 279 0.85 15.64 9.29
CA THR A 279 1.57 14.40 9.02
C THR A 279 2.13 13.75 10.29
N VAL A 280 2.53 14.56 11.28
CA VAL A 280 3.08 14.06 12.56
C VAL A 280 2.06 13.20 13.30
N GLU A 281 0.82 13.69 13.42
CA GLU A 281 -0.26 12.94 14.07
C GLU A 281 -0.69 11.74 13.23
N ILE A 282 -0.87 11.93 11.91
CA ILE A 282 -1.36 10.88 11.02
C ILE A 282 -0.38 9.71 10.97
N GLU A 283 0.92 9.97 10.87
CA GLU A 283 1.94 8.91 10.87
C GLU A 283 2.03 8.22 12.23
N THR A 284 1.74 8.91 13.34
CA THR A 284 1.65 8.28 14.67
C THR A 284 0.52 7.26 14.71
N CYS A 285 -0.66 7.59 14.19
CA CYS A 285 -1.78 6.64 14.09
C CYS A 285 -1.51 5.52 13.07
N ALA A 286 -0.89 5.85 11.93
CA ALA A 286 -0.64 4.91 10.83
C ALA A 286 0.32 3.77 11.21
N ARG A 287 1.11 3.92 12.27
CA ARG A 287 1.96 2.85 12.83
C ARG A 287 1.16 1.62 13.24
N CYS A 288 -0.13 1.76 13.56
CA CYS A 288 -1.00 0.61 13.83
C CYS A 288 -2.15 0.52 12.80
N HIS A 289 -2.73 1.66 12.41
CA HIS A 289 -3.90 1.72 11.51
C HIS A 289 -3.51 1.71 10.03
N SER A 290 -2.53 0.89 9.62
CA SER A 290 -2.16 0.72 8.22
C SER A 290 -1.66 -0.68 7.89
N ARG A 291 -1.95 -1.13 6.67
CA ARG A 291 -1.28 -2.29 6.06
C ARG A 291 0.12 -1.90 5.65
N ARG A 292 1.12 -2.53 6.28
CA ARG A 292 2.53 -2.15 6.14
C ARG A 292 3.44 -3.35 6.39
N ALA A 293 4.67 -3.27 5.90
CA ALA A 293 5.75 -4.20 6.25
C ALA A 293 6.77 -3.50 7.17
N PRO A 294 7.32 -4.17 8.20
CA PRO A 294 8.31 -3.56 9.08
C PRO A 294 9.67 -3.34 8.38
N LEU A 295 10.33 -2.24 8.75
CA LEU A 295 11.70 -1.87 8.40
C LEU A 295 12.61 -1.79 9.64
N ASP A 296 12.14 -2.32 10.77
CA ASP A 296 12.89 -2.47 12.02
C ASP A 296 12.17 -3.48 12.95
N ASP A 297 12.78 -3.80 14.09
CA ASP A 297 12.06 -4.47 15.20
C ASP A 297 11.39 -3.42 16.09
N GLY A 298 10.11 -3.16 15.82
CA GLY A 298 9.36 -2.10 16.47
C GLY A 298 9.53 -0.75 15.76
N TYR A 299 9.27 0.31 16.51
CA TYR A 299 9.23 1.65 15.94
C TYR A 299 9.71 2.73 16.91
N THR A 300 10.15 3.86 16.35
CA THR A 300 10.58 5.02 17.14
C THR A 300 9.61 6.17 16.97
N VAL A 301 8.95 6.58 18.06
CA VAL A 301 8.09 7.78 18.05
C VAL A 301 8.91 9.01 17.66
N GLY A 302 8.32 9.88 16.83
CA GLY A 302 8.98 11.09 16.31
C GLY A 302 9.72 10.89 14.98
N LYS A 303 9.99 9.65 14.54
CA LYS A 303 10.48 9.37 13.18
C LYS A 303 9.36 9.35 12.14
N ARG A 304 9.73 9.39 10.86
CA ARG A 304 8.77 9.22 9.76
C ARG A 304 8.23 7.81 9.74
N LEU A 305 6.98 7.62 9.30
CA LEU A 305 6.39 6.29 9.13
C LEU A 305 7.28 5.39 8.26
N MET A 306 7.82 5.94 7.17
CA MET A 306 8.67 5.23 6.22
C MET A 306 10.13 5.02 6.66
N ASP A 307 10.46 5.38 7.90
CA ASP A 307 11.71 4.93 8.54
C ASP A 307 11.53 3.58 9.24
N ASP A 308 10.33 3.31 9.76
CA ASP A 308 10.02 2.10 10.53
C ASP A 308 9.17 1.10 9.72
N TYR A 309 8.44 1.55 8.70
CA TYR A 309 7.51 0.72 7.94
C TYR A 309 7.39 1.08 6.46
N LEU A 310 7.10 0.11 5.61
CA LEU A 310 6.71 0.31 4.22
C LEU A 310 5.19 0.11 4.06
N PRO A 311 4.38 1.20 4.00
CA PRO A 311 2.93 1.10 3.81
C PRO A 311 2.57 0.65 2.39
N SER A 312 1.52 -0.16 2.27
CA SER A 312 1.05 -0.68 0.99
C SER A 312 0.48 0.43 0.08
N PRO A 313 0.75 0.42 -1.23
CA PRO A 313 0.00 1.21 -2.21
C PRO A 313 -1.38 0.57 -2.51
N LEU A 314 -2.15 1.17 -3.43
CA LEU A 314 -3.50 0.73 -3.82
C LEU A 314 -3.46 -0.48 -4.79
N THR A 315 -2.97 -1.62 -4.31
CA THR A 315 -2.85 -2.84 -5.13
C THR A 315 -4.22 -3.43 -5.49
N ARG A 316 -4.26 -4.30 -6.50
CA ARG A 316 -5.50 -4.88 -7.06
C ARG A 316 -6.20 -5.83 -6.07
N GLU A 317 -5.42 -6.42 -5.17
CA GLU A 317 -5.85 -7.36 -4.15
C GLU A 317 -6.52 -6.61 -3.00
N LEU A 318 -5.96 -5.46 -2.62
CA LEU A 318 -6.28 -4.74 -1.39
C LEU A 318 -7.31 -3.62 -1.57
N TYR A 319 -7.42 -3.04 -2.78
CA TYR A 319 -8.29 -1.89 -3.06
C TYR A 319 -9.10 -2.03 -4.35
N ALA A 320 -10.28 -1.42 -4.36
CA ALA A 320 -11.08 -1.21 -5.58
C ALA A 320 -10.44 -0.12 -6.48
N LEU A 321 -10.90 0.00 -7.73
CA LEU A 321 -10.34 0.96 -8.69
C LEU A 321 -10.48 2.43 -8.27
N ASP A 322 -11.49 2.73 -7.45
CA ASP A 322 -11.71 4.06 -6.86
C ASP A 322 -11.00 4.25 -5.52
N GLY A 323 -10.15 3.29 -5.13
CA GLY A 323 -9.33 3.34 -3.94
C GLY A 323 -10.05 2.96 -2.65
N LYS A 324 -11.32 2.54 -2.69
CA LYS A 324 -12.00 2.00 -1.51
C LYS A 324 -11.38 0.68 -1.07
N ILE A 325 -11.48 0.40 0.22
CA ILE A 325 -11.04 -0.85 0.81
C ILE A 325 -11.72 -2.06 0.15
N LYS A 326 -10.94 -3.08 -0.22
CA LYS A 326 -11.42 -4.39 -0.68
C LYS A 326 -11.13 -5.51 0.32
N ASP A 327 -9.99 -5.43 1.00
CA ASP A 327 -9.49 -6.38 2.00
C ASP A 327 -8.89 -5.65 3.23
N GLU A 328 -8.42 -6.35 4.25
CA GLU A 328 -7.97 -5.75 5.51
C GLU A 328 -6.72 -4.85 5.34
N VAL A 329 -6.99 -3.55 5.17
CA VAL A 329 -5.97 -2.51 4.97
C VAL A 329 -5.99 -1.39 6.02
N PHE A 330 -6.91 -1.49 6.98
CA PHE A 330 -7.19 -0.45 7.97
C PHE A 330 -7.51 0.90 7.30
N GLU A 331 -7.31 2.02 8.01
CA GLU A 331 -7.85 3.31 7.58
C GLU A 331 -6.86 4.24 6.89
N HIS A 332 -5.57 4.13 7.18
CA HIS A 332 -4.57 5.10 6.70
C HIS A 332 -4.51 5.20 5.17
N GLY A 333 -4.48 4.07 4.45
CA GLY A 333 -4.38 4.08 2.99
C GLY A 333 -5.58 4.75 2.32
N SER A 334 -6.79 4.48 2.83
CA SER A 334 -8.00 5.16 2.36
C SER A 334 -8.04 6.63 2.77
N PHE A 335 -7.56 6.98 3.97
CA PHE A 335 -7.50 8.37 4.42
C PHE A 335 -6.52 9.21 3.59
N ALA A 336 -5.33 8.67 3.30
CA ALA A 336 -4.25 9.35 2.59
C ALA A 336 -4.59 9.75 1.14
N GLN A 337 -5.63 9.15 0.54
CA GLN A 337 -6.12 9.55 -0.79
C GLN A 337 -7.21 10.62 -0.74
N SER A 338 -7.76 10.90 0.45
CA SER A 338 -8.93 11.75 0.60
C SER A 338 -8.59 13.23 0.41
N LYS A 339 -9.60 14.02 0.03
CA LYS A 339 -9.48 15.49 0.06
C LYS A 339 -9.29 16.01 1.48
N MET A 340 -9.79 15.30 2.49
CA MET A 340 -9.67 15.72 3.88
C MET A 340 -8.19 15.72 4.31
N PHE A 341 -7.44 14.67 3.94
CA PHE A 341 -6.00 14.59 4.16
C PHE A 341 -5.26 15.77 3.50
N ASP A 342 -5.55 16.06 2.22
CA ASP A 342 -4.97 17.20 1.48
C ASP A 342 -5.31 18.57 2.12
N LYS A 343 -6.48 18.68 2.78
CA LYS A 343 -6.91 19.89 3.50
C LYS A 343 -6.39 19.99 4.92
N GLY A 344 -5.50 19.10 5.36
CA GLY A 344 -4.90 19.14 6.70
C GLY A 344 -5.79 18.60 7.81
N VAL A 345 -6.88 17.89 7.48
CA VAL A 345 -7.69 17.15 8.45
C VAL A 345 -6.87 16.00 9.01
N ARG A 346 -7.06 15.70 10.29
CA ARG A 346 -6.38 14.65 11.05
C ARG A 346 -7.37 13.73 11.72
N CYS A 347 -6.88 12.59 12.20
CA CYS A 347 -7.65 11.62 12.97
C CYS A 347 -8.34 12.29 14.17
N SER A 348 -7.61 13.13 14.90
CA SER A 348 -8.09 13.84 16.09
C SER A 348 -9.10 14.94 15.78
N ASN A 349 -9.37 15.31 14.52
CA ASN A 349 -10.47 16.22 14.21
C ASN A 349 -11.83 15.52 14.27
N CYS A 350 -11.85 14.20 14.10
CA CYS A 350 -13.07 13.38 14.14
C CYS A 350 -13.15 12.53 15.41
N HIS A 351 -12.01 12.02 15.90
CA HIS A 351 -11.93 11.13 17.06
C HIS A 351 -11.32 11.84 18.27
N ASN A 352 -11.76 11.48 19.47
CA ASN A 352 -10.99 11.72 20.69
C ASN A 352 -9.91 10.62 20.78
N PRO A 353 -8.62 10.95 20.74
CA PRO A 353 -7.54 9.95 20.72
C PRO A 353 -7.42 9.15 22.02
N HIS A 354 -7.96 9.64 23.14
CA HIS A 354 -7.91 8.95 24.43
C HIS A 354 -9.11 8.00 24.57
N SER A 355 -10.34 8.47 24.34
CA SER A 355 -11.53 7.62 24.48
C SER A 355 -11.86 6.79 23.24
N THR A 356 -11.23 7.06 22.10
CA THR A 356 -11.51 6.48 20.77
C THR A 356 -12.90 6.82 20.19
N GLN A 357 -13.74 7.54 20.94
CA GLN A 357 -15.08 7.95 20.50
C GLN A 357 -15.03 9.12 19.51
N LEU A 358 -16.12 9.30 18.76
CA LEU A 358 -16.29 10.48 17.91
C LEU A 358 -16.39 11.75 18.77
N LYS A 359 -15.81 12.86 18.28
CA LYS A 359 -15.91 14.19 18.93
C LYS A 359 -17.32 14.77 18.92
N ALA A 360 -18.14 14.35 17.96
CA ALA A 360 -19.55 14.67 17.88
C ALA A 360 -20.32 13.44 17.37
N PRO A 361 -21.54 13.18 17.88
CA PRO A 361 -22.31 12.01 17.49
C PRO A 361 -22.89 12.14 16.08
N GLY A 362 -23.05 11.00 15.39
CA GLY A 362 -23.70 10.91 14.08
C GLY A 362 -23.14 11.91 13.06
N ASN A 363 -24.03 12.52 12.28
CA ASN A 363 -23.66 13.51 11.26
C ASN A 363 -22.94 14.75 11.82
N GLY A 364 -23.09 15.04 13.13
CA GLY A 364 -22.46 16.18 13.79
C GLY A 364 -20.96 16.25 13.58
N VAL A 365 -20.26 15.10 13.48
CA VAL A 365 -18.82 15.06 13.23
C VAL A 365 -18.46 15.62 11.85
N CYS A 366 -19.28 15.37 10.82
CA CYS A 366 -19.08 15.87 9.47
C CYS A 366 -19.48 17.35 9.35
N LEU A 367 -20.55 17.75 10.04
CA LEU A 367 -21.10 19.10 10.02
C LEU A 367 -20.19 20.15 10.67
N GLN A 368 -19.14 19.75 11.40
CA GLN A 368 -18.07 20.64 11.87
C GLN A 368 -17.46 21.46 10.72
N CYS A 369 -17.38 20.88 9.51
CA CYS A 369 -16.84 21.53 8.32
C CYS A 369 -17.90 21.67 7.20
N HIS A 370 -18.78 20.68 7.05
CA HIS A 370 -19.79 20.64 5.99
C HIS A 370 -21.11 21.25 6.48
N ASN A 371 -21.18 22.57 6.53
CA ASN A 371 -22.32 23.29 7.12
C ASN A 371 -22.88 24.39 6.21
N SER A 372 -23.98 25.00 6.66
CA SER A 372 -24.69 26.07 5.96
C SER A 372 -23.86 27.35 5.81
N ALA A 373 -22.79 27.54 6.57
CA ALA A 373 -21.88 28.67 6.41
C ALA A 373 -20.80 28.44 5.35
N GLY A 374 -20.57 27.19 4.94
CA GLY A 374 -19.48 26.83 4.00
C GLY A 374 -18.10 27.16 4.56
N LYS A 375 -17.94 27.11 5.89
CA LYS A 375 -16.72 27.46 6.62
C LYS A 375 -16.46 26.44 7.72
N THR A 376 -15.19 26.22 8.04
CA THR A 376 -14.78 25.39 9.17
C THR A 376 -14.12 26.25 10.25
N SER A 377 -14.39 25.92 11.52
CA SER A 377 -13.69 26.45 12.69
C SER A 377 -12.54 25.55 13.16
N VAL A 378 -12.33 24.41 12.49
CA VAL A 378 -11.29 23.46 12.87
C VAL A 378 -9.91 24.03 12.54
N ALA A 379 -9.13 24.30 13.57
CA ALA A 379 -7.80 24.89 13.42
C ALA A 379 -6.88 24.00 12.56
N GLY A 380 -6.14 24.62 11.64
CA GLY A 380 -5.21 23.94 10.74
C GLY A 380 -5.83 23.31 9.50
N VAL A 381 -7.17 23.28 9.38
CA VAL A 381 -7.87 22.75 8.20
C VAL A 381 -8.09 23.85 7.17
N ASP A 382 -7.69 23.60 5.92
CA ASP A 382 -7.97 24.50 4.80
C ASP A 382 -9.44 24.38 4.35
N GLY A 383 -10.26 25.36 4.74
CA GLY A 383 -11.66 25.44 4.38
C GLY A 383 -11.95 25.84 2.92
N LYS A 384 -10.93 26.11 2.09
CA LYS A 384 -11.16 26.49 0.68
C LYS A 384 -11.87 25.39 -0.09
N GLY A 385 -12.99 25.76 -0.72
CA GLY A 385 -13.81 24.88 -1.54
C GLY A 385 -15.02 24.29 -0.81
N LEU A 386 -15.16 24.49 0.50
CA LEU A 386 -16.40 24.19 1.23
C LEU A 386 -17.57 24.99 0.64
N GLN A 387 -18.73 24.36 0.54
CA GLN A 387 -19.94 24.98 0.00
C GLN A 387 -20.94 25.21 1.12
N ALA A 388 -21.57 26.39 1.12
CA ALA A 388 -22.64 26.72 2.05
C ALA A 388 -23.89 25.90 1.69
N LYS A 389 -24.20 24.87 2.48
CA LYS A 389 -25.36 24.00 2.26
C LYS A 389 -25.79 23.33 3.56
N ASN A 390 -27.10 23.06 3.71
CA ASN A 390 -27.57 22.11 4.71
C ASN A 390 -27.32 20.68 4.21
N TYR A 391 -26.23 20.06 4.68
CA TYR A 391 -25.88 18.69 4.30
C TYR A 391 -26.69 17.63 5.06
N ASP A 392 -27.37 18.00 6.15
CA ASP A 392 -28.18 17.05 6.94
C ASP A 392 -29.64 16.97 6.43
N SER A 393 -29.96 17.67 5.33
CA SER A 393 -31.34 17.74 4.83
C SER A 393 -31.71 16.53 3.99
N ILE A 394 -33.01 16.22 3.92
CA ILE A 394 -33.56 15.15 3.06
C ILE A 394 -33.24 15.40 1.59
N GLU A 395 -33.11 16.66 1.17
CA GLU A 395 -32.69 17.01 -0.19
C GLU A 395 -31.23 16.63 -0.47
N HIS A 396 -30.38 16.52 0.55
CA HIS A 396 -29.03 16.01 0.39
C HIS A 396 -28.97 14.49 0.55
N THR A 397 -29.48 13.97 1.66
CA THR A 397 -29.37 12.54 2.02
C THR A 397 -30.28 11.66 1.18
N ARG A 398 -31.37 12.24 0.64
CA ARG A 398 -32.44 11.53 -0.08
C ARG A 398 -33.16 10.46 0.74
N HIS A 399 -33.00 10.52 2.07
CA HIS A 399 -33.61 9.61 3.02
C HIS A 399 -34.26 10.41 4.15
N THR A 400 -35.39 9.92 4.66
CA THR A 400 -36.02 10.50 5.85
C THR A 400 -35.07 10.44 7.03
N MET A 401 -34.99 11.52 7.81
CA MET A 401 -34.11 11.60 8.96
C MET A 401 -34.36 10.46 9.96
N GLY A 402 -33.27 9.85 10.44
CA GLY A 402 -33.30 8.72 11.37
C GLY A 402 -33.49 7.35 10.72
N GLN A 403 -33.71 7.29 9.40
CA GLN A 403 -33.73 6.02 8.66
C GLN A 403 -32.33 5.63 8.16
N PRO A 404 -32.06 4.32 7.91
CA PRO A 404 -30.84 3.90 7.22
C PRO A 404 -30.63 4.68 5.91
N GLY A 405 -29.40 5.14 5.66
CA GLY A 405 -29.06 6.00 4.52
C GLY A 405 -29.14 7.51 4.82
N SER A 406 -29.67 7.91 5.98
CA SER A 406 -29.68 9.33 6.41
C SER A 406 -28.39 9.77 7.10
N GLN A 407 -27.49 8.85 7.47
CA GLN A 407 -26.19 9.23 8.04
C GLN A 407 -25.16 9.49 6.93
N CYS A 408 -24.30 10.49 7.12
CA CYS A 408 -23.23 10.83 6.17
C CYS A 408 -22.32 9.62 5.91
N VAL A 409 -22.02 8.83 6.95
CA VAL A 409 -21.15 7.66 6.87
C VAL A 409 -21.75 6.53 6.02
N ASP A 410 -23.08 6.43 5.95
CA ASP A 410 -23.76 5.39 5.15
C ASP A 410 -23.40 5.50 3.66
N CYS A 411 -23.16 6.73 3.18
CA CYS A 411 -22.87 7.02 1.78
C CYS A 411 -21.40 7.33 1.53
N HIS A 412 -20.76 8.10 2.41
CA HIS A 412 -19.42 8.62 2.19
C HIS A 412 -18.32 7.72 2.76
N MET A 413 -18.66 6.85 3.71
CA MET A 413 -17.73 5.93 4.35
C MET A 413 -18.30 4.50 4.32
N PRO A 414 -18.59 3.93 3.14
CA PRO A 414 -19.17 2.59 3.06
C PRO A 414 -18.25 1.59 3.77
N GLY A 415 -18.84 0.69 4.54
CA GLY A 415 -18.10 -0.27 5.37
C GLY A 415 -18.25 -1.72 4.92
N LYS A 416 -17.45 -2.59 5.55
CA LYS A 416 -17.47 -4.04 5.35
C LYS A 416 -17.15 -4.74 6.67
N PHE A 417 -17.67 -5.97 6.84
CA PHE A 417 -17.30 -6.84 7.94
C PHE A 417 -15.92 -7.47 7.70
N TYR A 418 -15.07 -7.35 8.71
CA TYR A 418 -13.80 -8.04 8.87
C TYR A 418 -13.90 -8.98 10.07
N MET A 419 -13.04 -10.00 10.11
CA MET A 419 -12.97 -10.94 11.23
C MET A 419 -14.36 -11.51 11.61
N GLY A 420 -15.26 -11.70 10.64
CA GLY A 420 -16.61 -12.22 10.82
C GLY A 420 -17.69 -11.22 11.29
N ASN A 421 -17.40 -10.35 12.27
CA ASN A 421 -18.41 -9.44 12.85
C ASN A 421 -17.95 -7.99 13.10
N ASP A 422 -16.71 -7.63 12.77
CA ASP A 422 -16.19 -6.27 12.96
C ASP A 422 -16.47 -5.39 11.73
N PHE A 423 -17.47 -4.51 11.83
CA PHE A 423 -17.82 -3.60 10.74
C PHE A 423 -16.93 -2.36 10.72
N ARG A 424 -16.10 -2.23 9.68
CA ARG A 424 -15.17 -1.10 9.53
C ARG A 424 -15.55 -0.23 8.34
N HIS A 425 -15.53 1.08 8.55
CA HIS A 425 -15.88 2.10 7.56
C HIS A 425 -14.67 2.54 6.73
N ASP A 426 -14.82 2.65 5.41
CA ASP A 426 -13.77 3.21 4.55
C ASP A 426 -13.56 4.72 4.78
N HIS A 427 -12.30 5.15 4.90
CA HIS A 427 -11.91 6.55 5.15
C HIS A 427 -11.52 7.35 3.89
N SER A 428 -11.95 6.94 2.69
CA SER A 428 -11.71 7.72 1.46
C SER A 428 -12.66 8.92 1.32
N PHE A 429 -13.78 8.90 2.04
CA PHE A 429 -14.86 9.91 1.99
C PHE A 429 -15.41 10.15 0.58
N SER A 430 -15.43 9.09 -0.23
CA SER A 430 -15.83 9.20 -1.63
C SER A 430 -17.27 9.69 -1.79
N ILE A 431 -17.57 10.36 -2.91
CA ILE A 431 -18.94 10.73 -3.26
C ILE A 431 -19.57 9.55 -4.04
N PRO A 432 -20.73 9.02 -3.60
CA PRO A 432 -21.38 7.89 -4.27
C PRO A 432 -21.75 8.24 -5.71
N ASN A 433 -21.62 7.26 -6.60
CA ASN A 433 -22.01 7.39 -8.00
C ASN A 433 -22.34 6.00 -8.55
N PRO A 434 -23.59 5.52 -8.38
CA PRO A 434 -23.98 4.17 -8.78
C PRO A 434 -23.87 3.95 -10.29
N VAL A 435 -24.05 5.00 -11.10
CA VAL A 435 -23.90 4.93 -12.57
C VAL A 435 -22.47 4.58 -12.95
N ARG A 436 -21.49 5.26 -12.36
CA ARG A 436 -20.07 5.03 -12.62
C ARG A 436 -19.62 3.69 -12.04
N ALA A 437 -20.04 3.38 -10.81
CA ALA A 437 -19.67 2.14 -10.16
C ALA A 437 -20.13 0.90 -10.95
N LYS A 438 -21.37 0.93 -11.47
CA LYS A 438 -21.89 -0.14 -12.35
C LYS A 438 -21.08 -0.29 -13.64
N LYS A 439 -20.61 0.83 -14.23
CA LYS A 439 -19.76 0.81 -15.43
C LYS A 439 -18.37 0.22 -15.15
N LEU A 440 -17.77 0.55 -14.00
CA LEU A 440 -16.40 0.15 -13.64
C LEU A 440 -16.34 -1.19 -12.88
N GLY A 441 -17.47 -1.71 -12.41
CA GLY A 441 -17.52 -2.91 -11.56
C GLY A 441 -16.97 -2.66 -10.15
N THR A 442 -17.08 -1.43 -9.62
CA THR A 442 -16.60 -1.08 -8.27
C THR A 442 -17.73 -1.09 -7.24
N PRO A 443 -17.41 -1.24 -5.94
CA PRO A 443 -18.41 -1.06 -4.87
C PRO A 443 -18.99 0.36 -4.85
N ASP A 444 -20.25 0.48 -4.46
CA ASP A 444 -20.94 1.76 -4.27
C ASP A 444 -21.94 1.67 -3.13
N ALA A 445 -22.06 2.75 -2.35
CA ALA A 445 -22.91 2.78 -1.16
C ALA A 445 -24.39 2.55 -1.51
N CYS A 446 -24.88 3.15 -2.59
CA CYS A 446 -26.27 2.99 -3.02
C CYS A 446 -26.53 1.55 -3.48
N LEU A 447 -25.64 0.99 -4.29
CA LEU A 447 -25.80 -0.36 -4.84
C LEU A 447 -25.61 -1.47 -3.80
N THR A 448 -24.91 -1.18 -2.70
CA THR A 448 -24.75 -2.12 -1.59
C THR A 448 -26.09 -2.34 -0.87
N CYS A 449 -26.83 -1.26 -0.61
CA CYS A 449 -28.15 -1.31 0.02
C CYS A 449 -29.28 -1.65 -0.97
N HIS A 450 -29.21 -1.15 -2.20
CA HIS A 450 -30.22 -1.35 -3.24
C HIS A 450 -29.71 -2.31 -4.32
N GLN A 451 -29.99 -3.59 -4.16
CA GLN A 451 -29.50 -4.64 -5.05
C GLN A 451 -30.49 -4.98 -6.18
N GLY A 452 -29.99 -5.56 -7.27
CA GLY A 452 -30.80 -6.00 -8.42
C GLY A 452 -31.65 -4.88 -9.03
N LYS A 453 -32.94 -5.17 -9.27
CA LYS A 453 -33.89 -4.21 -9.89
C LYS A 453 -34.03 -2.91 -9.08
N ALA A 454 -33.84 -2.95 -7.76
CA ALA A 454 -33.87 -1.73 -6.95
C ALA A 454 -32.65 -0.84 -7.24
N GLY A 455 -31.47 -1.44 -7.38
CA GLY A 455 -30.24 -0.75 -7.78
C GLY A 455 -30.33 -0.13 -9.17
N ASP A 456 -30.98 -0.80 -10.11
CA ASP A 456 -31.23 -0.25 -11.45
C ASP A 456 -32.09 1.02 -11.38
N LYS A 457 -33.19 0.98 -10.62
CA LYS A 457 -34.05 2.16 -10.39
C LYS A 457 -33.30 3.30 -9.71
N VAL A 458 -32.46 2.99 -8.70
CA VAL A 458 -31.64 4.00 -8.02
C VAL A 458 -30.63 4.61 -8.99
N THR A 459 -30.02 3.81 -9.87
CA THR A 459 -29.08 4.29 -10.88
C THR A 459 -29.77 5.23 -11.88
N GLU A 460 -30.99 4.89 -12.32
CA GLU A 460 -31.80 5.74 -13.20
C GLU A 460 -32.20 7.04 -12.51
N GLN A 461 -32.68 6.96 -11.26
CA GLN A 461 -33.05 8.13 -10.47
C GLN A 461 -31.85 9.05 -10.20
N PHE A 462 -30.66 8.47 -9.95
CA PHE A 462 -29.42 9.22 -9.76
C PHE A 462 -29.02 9.98 -11.03
N LYS A 463 -29.27 9.43 -12.23
CA LYS A 463 -29.06 10.17 -13.50
C LYS A 463 -29.90 11.45 -13.55
N LEU A 464 -31.15 11.39 -13.11
CA LEU A 464 -32.05 12.56 -13.06
C LEU A 464 -31.60 13.61 -12.05
N TRP A 465 -30.98 13.19 -10.93
CA TRP A 465 -30.40 14.14 -9.97
C TRP A 465 -29.09 14.77 -10.46
N SER A 466 -28.31 14.02 -11.24
CA SER A 466 -26.98 14.41 -11.70
C SER A 466 -26.96 15.10 -13.07
N SER A 467 -28.06 15.08 -13.82
CA SER A 467 -28.17 15.70 -15.16
C SER A 467 -27.99 17.22 -15.20
N SER A 468 -27.87 17.89 -14.05
CA SER A 468 -27.51 19.31 -13.90
C SER A 468 -26.03 19.55 -13.57
N SER A 469 -25.23 18.49 -13.36
CA SER A 469 -23.81 18.58 -13.00
C SER A 469 -22.94 18.44 -14.25
N GLN A 470 -22.13 19.47 -14.55
CA GLN A 470 -21.23 19.49 -15.69
C GLN A 470 -20.43 18.18 -15.83
N VAL A 471 -20.37 17.66 -17.05
CA VAL A 471 -19.51 16.53 -17.44
C VAL A 471 -18.06 16.92 -17.09
N PRO A 472 -17.33 16.12 -16.29
CA PRO A 472 -15.92 16.38 -16.05
C PRO A 472 -15.18 16.44 -17.39
N THR A 473 -14.48 17.53 -17.67
CA THR A 473 -13.71 17.71 -18.90
C THR A 473 -12.44 16.88 -18.94
N ALA A 474 -11.97 16.37 -17.80
CA ALA A 474 -10.76 15.55 -17.66
C ALA A 474 -11.07 14.14 -17.11
N PRO A 475 -10.38 13.08 -17.60
CA PRO A 475 -10.56 11.72 -17.10
C PRO A 475 -10.30 11.59 -15.59
N ARG A 476 -11.14 10.82 -14.91
CA ARG A 476 -10.97 10.54 -13.48
C ARG A 476 -9.91 9.46 -13.25
N TYR A 477 -9.39 9.42 -12.02
CA TYR A 477 -8.40 8.42 -11.59
C TYR A 477 -8.90 6.98 -11.79
N ASP A 478 -10.11 6.67 -11.31
CA ASP A 478 -10.73 5.34 -11.36
C ASP A 478 -11.00 4.85 -12.79
N GLU A 479 -11.49 5.75 -13.65
CA GLU A 479 -11.71 5.47 -15.07
C GLU A 479 -10.38 5.26 -15.82
N SER A 480 -9.36 6.05 -15.51
CA SER A 480 -8.03 5.89 -16.09
C SER A 480 -7.41 4.57 -15.64
N LEU A 481 -7.50 4.25 -14.35
CA LEU A 481 -6.97 3.00 -13.80
C LEU A 481 -7.67 1.77 -14.39
N TRP A 482 -8.96 1.87 -14.71
CA TRP A 482 -9.68 0.83 -15.44
C TRP A 482 -9.08 0.61 -16.85
N LEU A 483 -8.82 1.68 -17.61
CA LEU A 483 -8.17 1.56 -18.93
C LEU A 483 -6.78 0.91 -18.80
N ILE A 484 -6.00 1.35 -17.81
CA ILE A 484 -4.62 0.93 -17.54
C ILE A 484 -4.56 -0.54 -17.13
N ARG A 485 -5.40 -0.99 -16.20
CA ARG A 485 -5.34 -2.39 -15.72
C ARG A 485 -5.95 -3.38 -16.71
N ASN A 486 -6.87 -2.93 -17.56
CA ASN A 486 -7.53 -3.76 -18.58
C ASN A 486 -6.94 -3.60 -19.99
N GLY A 487 -5.76 -2.98 -20.14
CA GLY A 487 -5.08 -2.84 -21.42
C GLY A 487 -5.99 -2.31 -22.54
N GLN A 488 -6.70 -1.21 -22.28
CA GLN A 488 -7.62 -0.63 -23.25
C GLN A 488 -6.91 0.32 -24.24
N PRO A 489 -7.49 0.62 -25.41
CA PRO A 489 -7.02 1.72 -26.25
C PRO A 489 -6.87 3.02 -25.44
N GLY A 490 -5.72 3.69 -25.57
CA GLY A 490 -5.40 4.90 -24.81
C GLY A 490 -4.88 4.66 -23.38
N ALA A 491 -4.66 3.42 -22.95
CA ALA A 491 -4.20 3.10 -21.59
C ALA A 491 -2.90 3.81 -21.21
N ALA A 492 -1.88 3.79 -22.06
CA ALA A 492 -0.60 4.47 -21.80
C ALA A 492 -0.79 5.99 -21.67
N GLN A 493 -1.59 6.58 -22.55
CA GLN A 493 -1.89 8.02 -22.51
C GLN A 493 -2.63 8.40 -21.22
N ALA A 494 -3.64 7.62 -20.83
CA ALA A 494 -4.37 7.84 -19.58
C ALA A 494 -3.44 7.75 -18.35
N LEU A 495 -2.49 6.80 -18.34
CA LEU A 495 -1.48 6.70 -17.28
C LEU A 495 -0.59 7.94 -17.21
N TYR A 496 -0.07 8.39 -18.36
CA TYR A 496 0.81 9.55 -18.42
C TYR A 496 0.10 10.83 -18.02
N GLU A 497 -1.13 11.03 -18.47
CA GLU A 497 -1.97 12.19 -18.10
C GLU A 497 -2.20 12.26 -16.59
N GLN A 498 -2.55 11.15 -15.93
CA GLN A 498 -2.73 11.15 -14.48
C GLN A 498 -1.42 11.47 -13.74
N LEU A 499 -0.29 10.90 -14.17
CA LEU A 499 1.02 11.18 -13.56
C LEU A 499 1.51 12.62 -13.80
N GLN A 500 1.01 13.31 -14.82
CA GLN A 500 1.33 14.73 -15.06
C GLN A 500 0.57 15.68 -14.12
N ARG A 501 -0.52 15.24 -13.47
CA ARG A 501 -1.34 16.08 -12.59
C ARG A 501 -0.61 16.50 -11.32
N SER A 502 -0.57 17.79 -11.04
CA SER A 502 0.03 18.31 -9.80
C SER A 502 -0.79 17.98 -8.54
N ASN A 503 -2.09 17.67 -8.68
CA ASN A 503 -3.02 17.47 -7.56
C ASN A 503 -3.39 16.01 -7.31
N LEU A 504 -2.53 15.06 -7.70
CA LEU A 504 -2.75 13.64 -7.45
C LEU A 504 -2.25 13.25 -6.06
N PRO A 505 -3.05 12.61 -5.19
CA PRO A 505 -2.60 12.12 -3.89
C PRO A 505 -1.37 11.21 -4.01
N ALA A 506 -0.46 11.30 -3.05
CA ALA A 506 0.81 10.59 -3.08
C ALA A 506 0.64 9.06 -3.24
N ILE A 507 -0.31 8.46 -2.53
CA ILE A 507 -0.58 7.02 -2.61
C ILE A 507 -1.16 6.60 -3.99
N GLN A 508 -1.97 7.46 -4.62
CA GLN A 508 -2.47 7.23 -5.97
C GLN A 508 -1.35 7.36 -7.01
N ARG A 509 -0.45 8.36 -6.85
CA ARG A 509 0.73 8.54 -7.69
C ARG A 509 1.69 7.34 -7.58
N ALA A 510 2.00 6.90 -6.36
CA ALA A 510 2.81 5.72 -6.08
C ALA A 510 2.22 4.45 -6.74
N THR A 511 0.89 4.30 -6.69
CA THR A 511 0.19 3.21 -7.35
C THR A 511 0.36 3.26 -8.87
N LEU A 512 0.19 4.43 -9.50
CA LEU A 512 0.34 4.56 -10.96
C LEU A 512 1.79 4.35 -11.43
N LEU A 513 2.78 4.76 -10.65
CA LEU A 513 4.20 4.47 -10.94
C LEU A 513 4.45 2.97 -11.05
N SER A 514 3.78 2.15 -10.23
CA SER A 514 3.89 0.69 -10.26
C SER A 514 3.29 0.07 -11.54
N GLU A 515 2.42 0.78 -12.26
CA GLU A 515 1.80 0.31 -13.51
C GLU A 515 2.63 0.73 -14.76
N LEU A 516 3.64 1.61 -14.63
CA LEU A 516 4.43 2.12 -15.76
C LEU A 516 5.15 1.03 -16.56
N ALA A 517 5.61 -0.03 -15.90
CA ALA A 517 6.34 -1.12 -16.55
C ALA A 517 5.47 -1.90 -17.55
N LEU A 518 4.14 -1.82 -17.45
CA LEU A 518 3.21 -2.38 -18.42
C LEU A 518 3.20 -1.59 -19.74
N TYR A 519 3.64 -0.33 -19.71
CA TYR A 519 3.60 0.63 -20.81
C TYR A 519 4.97 1.31 -20.99
N PRO A 520 6.05 0.55 -21.28
CA PRO A 520 7.38 1.13 -21.41
C PRO A 520 7.40 2.15 -22.57
N SER A 521 8.05 3.28 -22.34
CA SER A 521 8.33 4.33 -23.33
C SER A 521 9.34 5.34 -22.76
N GLU A 522 9.89 6.21 -23.60
CA GLU A 522 10.70 7.35 -23.14
C GLU A 522 9.90 8.27 -22.20
N GLN A 523 8.61 8.46 -22.46
CA GLN A 523 7.73 9.26 -21.63
C GLN A 523 7.49 8.60 -20.25
N ALA A 524 7.33 7.27 -20.21
CA ALA A 524 7.22 6.52 -18.96
C ALA A 524 8.46 6.69 -18.08
N LEU A 525 9.65 6.54 -18.68
CA LEU A 525 10.92 6.76 -17.99
C LEU A 525 11.05 8.21 -17.48
N LYS A 526 10.73 9.20 -18.32
CA LYS A 526 10.76 10.61 -17.93
C LYS A 526 9.87 10.92 -16.72
N LEU A 527 8.66 10.33 -16.67
CA LEU A 527 7.74 10.49 -15.56
C LEU A 527 8.28 9.83 -14.28
N ALA A 528 8.79 8.59 -14.36
CA ALA A 528 9.39 7.91 -13.23
C ALA A 528 10.61 8.67 -12.68
N THR A 529 11.51 9.13 -13.55
CA THR A 529 12.69 9.92 -13.16
C THR A 529 12.32 11.25 -12.50
N LYS A 530 11.27 11.94 -13.00
CA LYS A 530 10.77 13.16 -12.35
C LYS A 530 10.33 12.89 -10.91
N ASP A 531 9.65 11.78 -10.67
CA ASP A 531 9.08 11.44 -9.37
C ASP A 531 10.11 10.92 -8.34
N LEU A 532 11.38 10.68 -8.74
CA LEU A 532 12.49 10.49 -7.79
C LEU A 532 12.74 11.73 -6.91
N GLY A 533 12.35 12.92 -7.36
CA GLY A 533 12.45 14.18 -6.60
C GLY A 533 11.18 14.59 -5.87
N ASN A 534 10.15 13.73 -5.80
CA ASN A 534 8.87 14.08 -5.18
C ASN A 534 9.01 14.30 -3.66
N SER A 535 8.24 15.21 -3.07
CA SER A 535 8.27 15.47 -1.62
C SER A 535 7.79 14.28 -0.79
N ALA A 536 6.86 13.47 -1.31
CA ALA A 536 6.33 12.30 -0.64
C ALA A 536 7.28 11.09 -0.79
N PRO A 537 7.77 10.49 0.31
CA PRO A 537 8.69 9.36 0.25
C PRO A 537 8.11 8.13 -0.45
N GLN A 538 6.80 7.87 -0.30
CA GLN A 538 6.13 6.74 -0.98
C GLN A 538 6.20 6.88 -2.51
N VAL A 539 6.15 8.11 -3.02
CA VAL A 539 6.27 8.37 -4.46
C VAL A 539 7.71 8.13 -4.92
N ARG A 540 8.71 8.62 -4.18
CA ARG A 540 10.13 8.37 -4.50
C ARG A 540 10.45 6.89 -4.49
N GLU A 541 9.99 6.16 -3.48
CA GLU A 541 10.17 4.71 -3.34
C GLU A 541 9.54 3.94 -4.52
N SER A 542 8.32 4.30 -4.92
CA SER A 542 7.67 3.69 -6.09
C SER A 542 8.34 4.08 -7.41
N ALA A 543 8.91 5.28 -7.52
CA ALA A 543 9.67 5.72 -8.68
C ALA A 543 10.96 4.91 -8.85
N VAL A 544 11.66 4.59 -7.75
CA VAL A 544 12.83 3.68 -7.75
C VAL A 544 12.44 2.34 -8.37
N ARG A 545 11.35 1.72 -7.89
CA ARG A 545 10.87 0.43 -8.44
C ARG A 545 10.48 0.52 -9.91
N ALA A 546 9.82 1.60 -10.31
CA ALA A 546 9.43 1.82 -11.70
C ALA A 546 10.64 1.92 -12.63
N ILE A 547 11.69 2.65 -12.22
CA ILE A 547 12.95 2.75 -12.97
C ILE A 547 13.63 1.39 -13.08
N SER A 548 13.67 0.62 -11.99
CA SER A 548 14.26 -0.71 -11.98
C SER A 548 13.54 -1.69 -12.90
N ALA A 549 12.22 -1.54 -13.06
CA ALA A 549 11.43 -2.33 -14.00
C ALA A 549 11.59 -1.87 -15.46
N LEU A 550 11.90 -0.58 -15.70
CA LEU A 550 12.06 -0.01 -17.04
C LEU A 550 13.48 -0.12 -17.60
N LEU A 551 14.51 -0.10 -16.74
CA LEU A 551 15.92 -0.02 -17.13
C LEU A 551 16.73 -1.27 -16.73
N PRO A 552 17.70 -1.68 -17.56
CA PRO A 552 18.68 -2.69 -17.17
C PRO A 552 19.63 -2.16 -16.07
N PRO A 553 20.26 -3.04 -15.27
CA PRO A 553 21.07 -2.63 -14.11
C PRO A 553 22.13 -1.54 -14.37
N PRO A 554 22.91 -1.54 -15.47
CA PRO A 554 23.94 -0.52 -15.70
C PRO A 554 23.39 0.90 -15.85
N GLU A 555 22.18 1.04 -16.39
CA GLU A 555 21.54 2.34 -16.65
C GLU A 555 20.84 2.93 -15.42
N ARG A 556 20.66 2.14 -14.35
CA ARG A 556 20.01 2.57 -13.10
C ARG A 556 20.91 3.45 -12.24
N ALA A 557 22.22 3.18 -12.25
CA ALA A 557 23.21 3.85 -11.40
C ALA A 557 23.12 5.39 -11.40
N PRO A 558 23.15 6.09 -12.55
CA PRO A 558 23.10 7.55 -12.57
C PRO A 558 21.80 8.14 -12.00
N LEU A 559 20.70 7.39 -12.04
CA LEU A 559 19.39 7.85 -11.57
C LEU A 559 19.17 7.55 -10.09
N LEU A 560 19.58 6.37 -9.62
CA LEU A 560 19.26 5.91 -8.26
C LEU A 560 20.34 6.23 -7.23
N ALA A 561 21.61 6.41 -7.64
CA ALA A 561 22.70 6.70 -6.71
C ALA A 561 22.47 7.95 -5.83
N PRO A 562 21.83 9.05 -6.30
CA PRO A 562 21.51 10.19 -5.44
C PRO A 562 20.58 9.83 -4.27
N LEU A 563 19.71 8.84 -4.43
CA LEU A 563 18.71 8.46 -3.41
C LEU A 563 19.30 7.59 -2.30
N LEU A 564 20.56 7.16 -2.41
CA LEU A 564 21.29 6.50 -1.32
C LEU A 564 21.49 7.41 -0.10
N LYS A 565 21.29 8.73 -0.26
CA LYS A 565 21.33 9.73 0.81
C LYS A 565 19.95 10.32 1.13
N ASP A 566 18.86 9.71 0.63
CA ASP A 566 17.51 10.17 0.95
C ASP A 566 17.31 10.23 2.47
N PRO A 567 16.62 11.23 3.04
CA PRO A 567 16.40 11.29 4.49
C PRO A 567 15.58 10.12 5.01
N VAL A 568 14.76 9.46 4.17
CA VAL A 568 13.85 8.38 4.57
C VAL A 568 14.46 7.01 4.30
N LYS A 569 14.48 6.16 5.33
CA LYS A 569 15.08 4.81 5.32
C LYS A 569 14.58 3.94 4.18
N ALA A 570 13.26 3.87 3.98
CA ALA A 570 12.65 3.05 2.93
C ALA A 570 13.18 3.40 1.53
N VAL A 571 13.39 4.69 1.25
CA VAL A 571 13.88 5.15 -0.06
C VAL A 571 15.35 4.76 -0.25
N ARG A 572 16.20 4.95 0.77
CA ARG A 572 17.60 4.51 0.74
C ARG A 572 17.72 3.00 0.51
N ILE A 573 16.96 2.20 1.27
CA ILE A 573 16.94 0.74 1.14
C ILE A 573 16.47 0.32 -0.25
N GLY A 574 15.39 0.94 -0.76
CA GLY A 574 14.89 0.66 -2.11
C GLY A 574 15.96 0.92 -3.18
N ALA A 575 16.59 2.09 -3.14
CA ALA A 575 17.66 2.45 -4.07
C ALA A 575 18.87 1.50 -3.98
N ALA A 576 19.30 1.15 -2.76
CA ALA A 576 20.43 0.26 -2.55
C ALA A 576 20.19 -1.16 -3.09
N ARG A 577 19.00 -1.73 -2.82
CA ARG A 577 18.61 -3.05 -3.33
C ARG A 577 18.59 -3.08 -4.85
N ASP A 578 18.03 -2.06 -5.47
CA ASP A 578 17.87 -1.99 -6.92
C ASP A 578 19.19 -1.70 -7.68
N LEU A 579 20.20 -1.21 -6.95
CA LEU A 579 21.58 -1.02 -7.43
C LEU A 579 22.50 -2.21 -7.16
N LEU A 580 22.04 -3.27 -6.48
CA LEU A 580 22.87 -4.41 -6.08
C LEU A 580 23.63 -5.06 -7.25
N GLY A 581 23.00 -5.18 -8.41
CA GLY A 581 23.64 -5.71 -9.62
C GLY A 581 24.71 -4.77 -10.20
N ALA A 582 24.47 -3.45 -10.16
CA ALA A 582 25.42 -2.45 -10.64
C ALA A 582 26.61 -2.27 -9.68
N ALA A 583 26.38 -2.43 -8.38
CA ALA A 583 27.40 -2.29 -7.34
C ALA A 583 28.55 -3.29 -7.46
N ARG A 584 28.31 -4.45 -8.06
CA ARG A 584 29.37 -5.44 -8.38
C ARG A 584 30.47 -4.88 -9.26
N ASN A 585 30.14 -3.93 -10.13
CA ASN A 585 31.08 -3.30 -11.05
C ASN A 585 31.65 -1.97 -10.50
N GLY A 586 31.29 -1.62 -9.26
CA GLY A 586 31.64 -0.35 -8.60
C GLY A 586 30.71 0.80 -8.96
N LEU A 587 30.25 1.57 -7.96
CA LEU A 587 29.42 2.76 -8.15
C LEU A 587 30.21 4.09 -8.07
N GLY A 588 31.53 4.04 -8.22
CA GLY A 588 32.40 5.21 -8.08
C GLY A 588 32.21 5.92 -6.74
N SER A 589 31.97 7.23 -6.76
CA SER A 589 31.78 8.04 -5.55
C SER A 589 30.51 7.68 -4.74
N ALA A 590 29.57 6.94 -5.33
CA ALA A 590 28.37 6.49 -4.64
C ALA A 590 28.56 5.19 -3.84
N GLN A 591 29.70 4.51 -3.99
CA GLN A 591 29.97 3.20 -3.37
C GLN A 591 29.81 3.21 -1.84
N ALA A 592 30.40 4.20 -1.16
CA ALA A 592 30.30 4.29 0.31
C ALA A 592 28.85 4.52 0.81
N ASN A 593 28.05 5.30 0.07
CA ASN A 593 26.63 5.50 0.43
C ASN A 593 25.82 4.25 0.15
N TRP A 594 26.16 3.50 -0.91
CA TRP A 594 25.52 2.23 -1.22
C TRP A 594 25.81 1.20 -0.13
N GLU A 595 27.07 1.09 0.33
CA GLU A 595 27.49 0.22 1.43
C GLU A 595 26.74 0.55 2.73
N ALA A 596 26.59 1.83 3.06
CA ALA A 596 25.79 2.26 4.21
C ALA A 596 24.31 1.85 4.09
N ALA A 597 23.68 2.15 2.95
CA ALA A 597 22.26 1.89 2.74
C ALA A 597 21.93 0.38 2.61
N ILE A 598 22.82 -0.43 2.01
CA ILE A 598 22.62 -1.88 1.94
C ILE A 598 22.88 -2.55 3.29
N ALA A 599 23.77 -2.00 4.12
CA ALA A 599 23.93 -2.44 5.50
C ALA A 599 22.68 -2.15 6.34
N GLU A 600 22.00 -1.02 6.13
CA GLU A 600 20.68 -0.77 6.73
C GLU A 600 19.69 -1.88 6.35
N TYR A 601 19.60 -2.24 5.06
CA TYR A 601 18.72 -3.33 4.61
C TYR A 601 19.06 -4.68 5.27
N GLU A 602 20.34 -5.00 5.40
CA GLU A 602 20.81 -6.22 6.06
C GLU A 602 20.41 -6.27 7.53
N VAL A 603 20.55 -5.15 8.26
CA VAL A 603 20.10 -5.02 9.65
C VAL A 603 18.59 -5.26 9.76
N VAL A 604 17.79 -4.70 8.84
CA VAL A 604 16.34 -4.97 8.79
C VAL A 604 16.05 -6.45 8.59
N GLN A 605 16.72 -7.14 7.66
CA GLN A 605 16.43 -8.56 7.45
C GLN A 605 16.88 -9.41 8.66
N LYS A 606 17.97 -9.02 9.33
CA LYS A 606 18.46 -9.68 10.55
C LYS A 606 17.53 -9.51 11.76
N SER A 607 16.80 -8.40 11.85
CA SER A 607 15.84 -8.18 12.94
C SER A 607 14.52 -8.92 12.76
N LEU A 608 14.32 -9.58 11.61
CA LEU A 608 13.08 -10.27 11.25
C LEU A 608 13.29 -11.78 10.98
N LEU A 609 14.35 -12.40 11.52
CA LEU A 609 14.77 -13.78 11.20
C LEU A 609 13.79 -14.89 11.64
N GLU A 610 12.74 -14.56 12.37
CA GLU A 610 11.57 -15.42 12.61
C GLU A 610 10.72 -15.62 11.36
N ARG A 611 10.87 -14.75 10.35
CA ARG A 611 10.15 -14.79 9.08
C ARG A 611 10.92 -15.54 8.01
N ALA A 612 10.22 -16.39 7.28
CA ALA A 612 10.80 -17.08 6.12
C ALA A 612 11.22 -16.09 5.02
N GLU A 613 10.43 -15.02 4.84
CA GLU A 613 10.69 -13.95 3.89
C GLU A 613 12.02 -13.23 4.16
N ALA A 614 12.32 -12.94 5.43
CA ALA A 614 13.55 -12.24 5.81
C ALA A 614 14.80 -13.11 5.59
N ASN A 615 14.71 -14.40 5.93
CA ASN A 615 15.78 -15.37 5.66
C ASN A 615 16.03 -15.51 4.14
N LEU A 616 14.97 -15.59 3.32
CA LEU A 616 15.09 -15.62 1.86
C LEU A 616 15.74 -14.34 1.32
N ASN A 617 15.26 -13.18 1.76
CA ASN A 617 15.79 -11.89 1.34
C ASN A 617 17.29 -11.74 1.69
N LEU A 618 17.69 -12.20 2.88
CA LEU A 618 19.09 -12.19 3.30
C LEU A 618 19.93 -13.17 2.47
N ALA A 619 19.40 -14.36 2.16
CA ALA A 619 20.05 -15.33 1.27
C ALA A 619 20.29 -14.73 -0.13
N MET A 620 19.28 -14.05 -0.69
CA MET A 620 19.39 -13.37 -1.97
C MET A 620 20.42 -12.23 -1.94
N LEU A 621 20.44 -11.44 -0.86
CA LEU A 621 21.45 -10.40 -0.66
C LEU A 621 22.86 -10.99 -0.60
N TYR A 622 23.04 -12.09 0.13
CA TYR A 622 24.33 -12.75 0.31
C TYR A 622 24.83 -13.42 -0.97
N GLN A 623 23.94 -14.10 -1.69
CA GLN A 623 24.22 -14.62 -3.03
C GLN A 623 24.64 -13.48 -3.98
N ALA A 624 23.93 -12.35 -3.92
CA ALA A 624 24.23 -11.22 -4.77
C ALA A 624 25.57 -10.52 -4.41
N SER A 625 25.94 -10.50 -3.13
CA SER A 625 27.19 -9.89 -2.62
C SER A 625 28.40 -10.85 -2.57
N GLY A 626 28.24 -12.10 -3.01
CA GLY A 626 29.33 -13.09 -3.04
C GLY A 626 29.57 -13.83 -1.72
N ARG A 627 28.72 -13.64 -0.71
CA ARG A 627 28.74 -14.34 0.59
C ARG A 627 28.09 -15.73 0.51
N SER A 628 28.55 -16.54 -0.44
CA SER A 628 27.95 -17.84 -0.78
C SER A 628 27.88 -18.83 0.39
N GLY A 629 28.80 -18.75 1.36
CA GLY A 629 28.88 -19.69 2.49
C GLY A 629 27.68 -19.65 3.44
N GLU A 630 26.90 -18.55 3.44
CA GLU A 630 25.76 -18.36 4.35
C GLU A 630 24.40 -18.60 3.64
N VAL A 631 24.39 -18.67 2.31
CA VAL A 631 23.15 -18.70 1.49
C VAL A 631 22.29 -19.93 1.79
N GLU A 632 22.88 -21.13 1.73
CA GLU A 632 22.13 -22.36 1.94
C GLU A 632 21.54 -22.45 3.35
N ALA A 633 22.31 -22.05 4.38
CA ALA A 633 21.86 -22.07 5.76
C ALA A 633 20.64 -21.18 5.96
N LEU A 634 20.63 -19.98 5.35
CA LEU A 634 19.49 -19.07 5.39
C LEU A 634 18.26 -19.63 4.66
N LEU A 635 18.43 -20.23 3.49
CA LEU A 635 17.31 -20.86 2.76
C LEU A 635 16.71 -22.03 3.53
N ARG A 636 17.53 -22.86 4.18
CA ARG A 636 17.06 -23.93 5.07
C ARG A 636 16.38 -23.38 6.32
N ASN A 637 16.90 -22.30 6.89
CA ASN A 637 16.25 -21.61 8.01
C ASN A 637 14.89 -21.04 7.60
N ALA A 638 14.74 -20.49 6.39
CA ALA A 638 13.46 -20.02 5.88
C ALA A 638 12.41 -21.15 5.88
N LEU A 639 12.77 -22.34 5.39
CA LEU A 639 11.90 -23.52 5.40
C LEU A 639 11.66 -24.09 6.82
N LYS A 640 12.60 -23.88 7.75
CA LYS A 640 12.38 -24.18 9.17
C LYS A 640 11.38 -23.21 9.81
N ARG A 641 11.36 -21.94 9.40
CA ARG A 641 10.38 -20.96 9.89
C ARG A 641 8.99 -21.22 9.32
N ASP A 642 8.92 -21.52 8.03
CA ASP A 642 7.69 -21.85 7.33
C ASP A 642 7.94 -22.91 6.24
N PRO A 643 7.59 -24.18 6.49
CA PRO A 643 7.73 -25.25 5.50
C PRO A 643 6.89 -25.03 4.23
N ASP A 644 5.80 -24.26 4.31
CA ASP A 644 4.89 -23.98 3.20
C ASP A 644 5.29 -22.69 2.44
N PHE A 645 6.39 -22.02 2.83
CA PHE A 645 6.92 -20.86 2.13
C PHE A 645 7.75 -21.27 0.90
N TYR A 646 7.03 -21.70 -0.13
CA TYR A 646 7.60 -22.23 -1.37
C TYR A 646 8.64 -21.32 -2.07
N PRO A 647 8.59 -19.98 -2.02
CA PRO A 647 9.66 -19.16 -2.61
C PRO A 647 11.06 -19.53 -2.09
N ALA A 648 11.21 -19.82 -0.79
CA ALA A 648 12.50 -20.24 -0.25
C ALA A 648 12.91 -21.63 -0.74
N LEU A 649 11.96 -22.55 -0.90
CA LEU A 649 12.22 -23.88 -1.46
C LEU A 649 12.69 -23.77 -2.91
N VAL A 650 12.02 -22.97 -3.72
CA VAL A 650 12.41 -22.74 -5.13
C VAL A 650 13.82 -22.16 -5.20
N THR A 651 14.14 -21.16 -4.39
CA THR A 651 15.49 -20.59 -4.35
C THR A 651 16.53 -21.61 -3.86
N LEU A 652 16.21 -22.48 -2.90
CA LEU A 652 17.09 -23.55 -2.45
C LEU A 652 17.34 -24.59 -3.54
N VAL A 653 16.31 -25.01 -4.27
CA VAL A 653 16.43 -25.93 -5.41
C VAL A 653 17.35 -25.33 -6.47
N GLN A 654 17.13 -24.07 -6.86
CA GLN A 654 17.97 -23.37 -7.84
C GLN A 654 19.42 -23.22 -7.35
N TRP A 655 19.61 -22.92 -6.07
CA TRP A 655 20.93 -22.83 -5.44
C TRP A 655 21.67 -24.16 -5.48
N LEU A 656 21.01 -25.27 -5.11
CA LEU A 656 21.59 -26.61 -5.15
C LEU A 656 21.93 -27.05 -6.57
N GLU A 657 21.05 -26.80 -7.55
CA GLU A 657 21.30 -27.06 -8.97
C GLU A 657 22.55 -26.31 -9.46
N ALA A 658 22.66 -25.01 -9.15
CA ALA A 658 23.81 -24.18 -9.54
C ALA A 658 25.14 -24.63 -8.91
N ASN A 659 25.09 -25.33 -7.77
CA ASN A 659 26.26 -25.86 -7.06
C ASN A 659 26.48 -27.37 -7.32
N GLY A 660 25.95 -27.92 -8.40
CA GLY A 660 26.18 -29.31 -8.82
C GLY A 660 25.45 -30.38 -8.00
N ARG A 661 24.56 -29.98 -7.08
CA ARG A 661 23.76 -30.86 -6.21
C ARG A 661 22.35 -31.10 -6.75
N GLY A 662 22.23 -31.31 -8.07
CA GLY A 662 20.95 -31.46 -8.75
C GLY A 662 20.09 -32.64 -8.25
N GLN A 663 20.70 -33.74 -7.83
CA GLN A 663 19.97 -34.90 -7.29
C GLN A 663 19.25 -34.57 -5.97
N GLU A 664 19.90 -33.79 -5.11
CA GLU A 664 19.30 -33.33 -3.85
C GLU A 664 18.17 -32.34 -4.13
N ALA A 665 18.39 -31.41 -5.05
CA ALA A 665 17.37 -30.45 -5.48
C ALA A 665 16.10 -31.15 -5.99
N GLN A 666 16.26 -32.19 -6.83
CA GLN A 666 15.14 -33.00 -7.31
C GLN A 666 14.43 -33.78 -6.20
N THR A 667 15.19 -34.34 -5.25
CA THR A 667 14.62 -35.07 -4.11
C THR A 667 13.77 -34.15 -3.24
N LEU A 668 14.29 -32.96 -2.93
CA LEU A 668 13.61 -31.96 -2.13
C LEU A 668 12.31 -31.48 -2.80
N LEU A 669 12.38 -31.16 -4.09
CA LEU A 669 11.21 -30.74 -4.86
C LEU A 669 10.16 -31.85 -4.97
N ALA A 670 10.58 -33.10 -5.21
CA ALA A 670 9.68 -34.24 -5.31
C ALA A 670 8.97 -34.54 -3.98
N GLN A 671 9.67 -34.39 -2.84
CA GLN A 671 9.05 -34.53 -1.52
C GLN A 671 7.97 -33.47 -1.31
N SER A 672 8.28 -32.20 -1.58
CA SER A 672 7.32 -31.11 -1.37
C SER A 672 6.10 -31.23 -2.29
N LEU A 673 6.28 -31.67 -3.54
CA LEU A 673 5.17 -31.97 -4.46
C LEU A 673 4.34 -33.18 -4.06
N LYS A 674 4.91 -34.15 -3.36
CA LYS A 674 4.15 -35.29 -2.80
C LYS A 674 3.19 -34.82 -1.72
N GLU A 675 3.61 -33.84 -0.90
CA GLU A 675 2.81 -33.27 0.19
C GLU A 675 1.81 -32.22 -0.35
N HIS A 676 2.21 -31.45 -1.36
CA HIS A 676 1.45 -30.34 -1.94
C HIS A 676 1.36 -30.43 -3.47
N PRO A 677 0.66 -31.44 -4.02
CA PRO A 677 0.58 -31.65 -5.46
C PRO A 677 -0.12 -30.51 -6.22
N ASP A 678 -0.94 -29.72 -5.53
CA ASP A 678 -1.66 -28.58 -6.10
C ASP A 678 -0.99 -27.21 -5.83
N ALA A 679 0.27 -27.20 -5.36
CA ALA A 679 1.04 -25.96 -5.25
C ALA A 679 1.57 -25.53 -6.64
N ALA A 680 0.93 -24.53 -7.25
CA ALA A 680 1.23 -24.08 -8.61
C ALA A 680 2.70 -23.66 -8.81
N LEU A 681 3.29 -22.96 -7.83
CA LEU A 681 4.70 -22.55 -7.87
C LEU A 681 5.66 -23.75 -7.89
N LEU A 682 5.35 -24.83 -7.18
CA LEU A 682 6.18 -26.04 -7.17
C LEU A 682 6.06 -26.80 -8.49
N GLN A 683 4.84 -26.91 -9.03
CA GLN A 683 4.60 -27.49 -10.36
C GLN A 683 5.35 -26.71 -11.45
N HIS A 684 5.32 -25.37 -11.38
CA HIS A 684 6.07 -24.51 -12.28
C HIS A 684 7.59 -24.73 -12.15
N THR A 685 8.09 -24.81 -10.92
CA THR A 685 9.52 -25.02 -10.64
C THR A 685 10.00 -26.38 -11.14
N GLN A 686 9.20 -27.44 -10.98
CA GLN A 686 9.51 -28.77 -11.53
C GLN A 686 9.59 -28.72 -13.05
N GLY A 687 8.62 -28.07 -13.70
CA GLY A 687 8.65 -27.85 -15.14
C GLY A 687 9.93 -27.16 -15.59
N LEU A 688 10.30 -26.04 -14.95
CA LEU A 688 11.53 -25.30 -15.29
C LEU A 688 12.81 -26.10 -15.02
N SER A 689 12.87 -26.86 -13.91
CA SER A 689 14.01 -27.72 -13.59
C SER A 689 14.20 -28.82 -14.65
N LEU A 690 13.11 -29.46 -15.08
CA LEU A 690 13.12 -30.47 -16.15
C LEU A 690 13.54 -29.89 -17.50
N VAL A 691 13.09 -28.68 -17.85
CA VAL A 691 13.54 -27.97 -19.06
C VAL A 691 15.05 -27.71 -19.00
N ARG A 692 15.57 -27.18 -17.89
CA ARG A 692 17.03 -26.97 -17.70
C ARG A 692 17.84 -28.26 -17.81
N ALA A 693 17.26 -29.39 -17.40
CA ALA A 693 17.86 -30.72 -17.53
C ALA A 693 17.71 -31.34 -18.94
N GLY A 694 17.17 -30.61 -19.93
CA GLY A 694 16.96 -31.11 -21.29
C GLY A 694 15.78 -32.08 -21.44
N LYS A 695 14.94 -32.22 -20.42
CA LYS A 695 13.81 -33.16 -20.37
C LYS A 695 12.47 -32.47 -20.67
N SER A 696 12.41 -31.69 -21.75
CA SER A 696 11.25 -30.83 -22.08
C SER A 696 9.93 -31.60 -22.18
N ALA A 697 9.94 -32.83 -22.71
CA ALA A 697 8.75 -33.68 -22.78
C ALA A 697 8.18 -34.02 -21.38
N GLN A 698 9.06 -34.24 -20.38
CA GLN A 698 8.66 -34.52 -19.00
C GLN A 698 8.21 -33.26 -18.24
N ALA A 699 8.65 -32.08 -18.68
CA ALA A 699 8.27 -30.81 -18.06
C ALA A 699 6.81 -30.40 -18.35
N MET A 700 6.26 -30.84 -19.50
CA MET A 700 4.95 -30.41 -19.99
C MET A 700 3.79 -30.64 -19.00
N PRO A 701 3.64 -31.81 -18.35
CA PRO A 701 2.58 -32.01 -17.37
C PRO A 701 2.62 -31.01 -16.22
N SER A 702 3.80 -30.75 -15.64
CA SER A 702 3.94 -29.83 -14.50
C SER A 702 3.69 -28.37 -14.90
N LEU A 703 4.16 -27.94 -16.08
CA LEU A 703 3.88 -26.59 -16.58
C LEU A 703 2.39 -26.37 -16.86
N ARG A 704 1.71 -27.36 -17.46
CA ARG A 704 0.25 -27.31 -17.65
C ARG A 704 -0.49 -27.25 -16.32
N LYS A 705 -0.12 -28.10 -15.37
CA LYS A 705 -0.74 -28.13 -14.05
C LYS A 705 -0.57 -26.79 -13.32
N ALA A 706 0.61 -26.16 -13.38
CA ALA A 706 0.83 -24.84 -12.81
C ALA A 706 -0.09 -23.77 -13.42
N ALA A 707 -0.19 -23.70 -14.76
CA ALA A 707 -1.07 -22.76 -15.45
C ALA A 707 -2.56 -23.04 -15.21
N GLN A 708 -2.94 -24.29 -14.97
CA GLN A 708 -4.30 -24.69 -14.61
C GLN A 708 -4.67 -24.32 -13.16
N LEU A 709 -3.73 -24.48 -12.23
CA LEU A 709 -3.93 -24.16 -10.81
C LEU A 709 -4.04 -22.65 -10.58
N GLU A 710 -3.24 -21.86 -11.28
CA GLU A 710 -3.28 -20.39 -11.22
C GLU A 710 -3.46 -19.78 -12.62
N PRO A 711 -4.67 -19.85 -13.22
CA PRO A 711 -4.91 -19.36 -14.57
C PRO A 711 -4.76 -17.84 -14.72
N GLN A 712 -4.75 -17.12 -13.59
CA GLN A 712 -4.55 -15.68 -13.47
C GLN A 712 -3.06 -15.29 -13.39
N ASN A 713 -2.16 -16.26 -13.20
CA ASN A 713 -0.73 -15.99 -13.11
C ASN A 713 -0.12 -15.88 -14.51
N GLY A 714 0.19 -14.65 -14.90
CA GLY A 714 0.67 -14.32 -16.24
C GLY A 714 1.95 -15.05 -16.64
N GLN A 715 2.84 -15.26 -15.67
CA GLN A 715 4.11 -15.92 -15.89
C GLN A 715 3.93 -17.41 -16.22
N TYR A 716 3.01 -18.10 -15.55
CA TYR A 716 2.80 -19.53 -15.77
C TYR A 716 2.22 -19.82 -17.15
N GLY A 717 1.21 -19.04 -17.57
CA GLY A 717 0.65 -19.14 -18.92
C GLY A 717 1.68 -18.79 -20.00
N TYR A 718 2.48 -17.74 -19.79
CA TYR A 718 3.53 -17.34 -20.73
C TYR A 718 4.61 -18.42 -20.88
N VAL A 719 5.13 -18.97 -19.77
CA VAL A 719 6.15 -20.03 -19.81
C VAL A 719 5.60 -21.31 -20.44
N LEU A 720 4.33 -21.66 -20.15
CA LEU A 720 3.69 -22.78 -20.82
C LEU A 720 3.63 -22.56 -22.33
N ALA A 721 3.22 -21.37 -22.79
CA ALA A 721 3.17 -21.07 -24.22
C ALA A 721 4.55 -21.15 -24.90
N VAL A 722 5.60 -20.61 -24.27
CA VAL A 722 6.97 -20.72 -24.79
C VAL A 722 7.39 -22.19 -24.91
N ALA A 723 7.14 -22.98 -23.87
CA ALA A 723 7.52 -24.39 -23.87
C ALA A 723 6.70 -25.24 -24.87
N LEU A 724 5.44 -24.88 -25.15
CA LEU A 724 4.63 -25.48 -26.22
C LEU A 724 5.19 -25.15 -27.60
N HIS A 725 5.55 -23.88 -27.83
CA HIS A 725 6.15 -23.43 -29.07
C HIS A 725 7.47 -24.17 -29.34
N ASP A 726 8.35 -24.24 -28.35
CA ASP A 726 9.66 -24.91 -28.47
C ASP A 726 9.53 -26.43 -28.66
N SER A 727 8.39 -27.01 -28.28
CA SER A 727 8.03 -28.41 -28.53
C SER A 727 7.33 -28.63 -29.89
N GLY A 728 7.27 -27.62 -30.75
CA GLY A 728 6.62 -27.67 -32.07
C GLY A 728 5.09 -27.57 -32.05
N LYS A 729 4.48 -27.34 -30.88
CA LYS A 729 3.02 -27.24 -30.69
C LYS A 729 2.54 -25.79 -30.82
N VAL A 730 2.82 -25.19 -31.97
CA VAL A 730 2.63 -23.74 -32.20
C VAL A 730 1.17 -23.31 -32.01
N ASP A 731 0.21 -24.09 -32.50
CA ASP A 731 -1.22 -23.75 -32.35
C ASP A 731 -1.67 -23.77 -30.88
N GLU A 732 -1.19 -24.73 -30.07
CA GLU A 732 -1.47 -24.76 -28.62
C GLU A 732 -0.83 -23.56 -27.91
N ALA A 733 0.39 -23.17 -28.32
CA ALA A 733 1.08 -22.00 -27.76
C ALA A 733 0.32 -20.70 -28.03
N CYS A 734 -0.14 -20.50 -29.27
CA CYS A 734 -0.96 -19.35 -29.64
C CYS A 734 -2.26 -19.30 -28.83
N ALA A 735 -2.97 -20.43 -28.72
CA ALA A 735 -4.22 -20.51 -27.95
C ALA A 735 -4.02 -20.16 -26.45
N GLU A 736 -2.90 -20.59 -25.86
CA GLU A 736 -2.58 -20.27 -24.47
C GLU A 736 -2.27 -18.77 -24.28
N LEU A 737 -1.53 -18.15 -25.22
CA LEU A 737 -1.28 -16.70 -25.20
C LEU A 737 -2.56 -15.88 -25.42
N GLU A 738 -3.46 -16.34 -26.29
CA GLU A 738 -4.77 -15.71 -26.47
C GLU A 738 -5.62 -15.78 -25.20
N ARG A 739 -5.64 -16.94 -24.53
CA ARG A 739 -6.30 -17.10 -23.22
C ARG A 739 -5.68 -16.14 -22.20
N LEU A 740 -4.35 -16.05 -22.18
CA LEU A 740 -3.64 -15.18 -21.26
C LEU A 740 -3.95 -13.70 -21.51
N LEU A 741 -4.00 -13.24 -22.76
CA LEU A 741 -4.32 -11.86 -23.10
C LEU A 741 -5.79 -11.49 -22.88
N LYS A 742 -6.72 -12.47 -22.86
CA LYS A 742 -8.11 -12.23 -22.41
C LYS A 742 -8.18 -11.91 -20.92
N ILE A 743 -7.31 -12.52 -20.13
CA ILE A 743 -7.26 -12.37 -18.67
C ILE A 743 -6.41 -11.17 -18.25
N GLN A 744 -5.27 -10.99 -18.91
CA GLN A 744 -4.33 -9.90 -18.68
C GLN A 744 -4.07 -9.14 -20.00
N PRO A 745 -5.00 -8.27 -20.42
CA PRO A 745 -4.84 -7.54 -21.68
C PRO A 745 -3.63 -6.61 -21.69
N ALA A 746 -3.08 -6.21 -20.53
CA ALA A 746 -1.87 -5.40 -20.45
C ALA A 746 -0.56 -6.22 -20.49
N ASN A 747 -0.62 -7.55 -20.64
CA ASN A 747 0.59 -8.40 -20.61
C ASN A 747 1.41 -8.25 -21.90
N ARG A 748 2.46 -7.41 -21.81
CA ARG A 748 3.34 -7.07 -22.93
C ARG A 748 4.11 -8.28 -23.49
N ASN A 749 4.65 -9.14 -22.62
CA ASN A 749 5.44 -10.31 -23.04
C ASN A 749 4.59 -11.33 -23.80
N ALA A 750 3.35 -11.58 -23.32
CA ALA A 750 2.42 -12.45 -23.99
C ALA A 750 2.04 -11.95 -25.39
N ARG A 751 1.81 -10.64 -25.52
CA ARG A 751 1.50 -10.00 -26.81
C ARG A 751 2.66 -10.10 -27.79
N LEU A 752 3.87 -9.81 -27.34
CA LEU A 752 5.10 -9.94 -28.14
C LEU A 752 5.26 -11.36 -28.70
N ALA A 753 5.18 -12.36 -27.83
CA ALA A 753 5.31 -13.76 -28.23
C ALA A 753 4.20 -14.16 -29.21
N LEU A 754 2.96 -13.74 -28.98
CA LEU A 754 1.84 -14.13 -29.85
C LEU A 754 1.98 -13.54 -31.25
N ILE A 755 2.41 -12.27 -31.36
CA ILE A 755 2.70 -11.66 -32.67
C ILE A 755 3.80 -12.43 -33.38
N GLN A 756 4.90 -12.74 -32.70
CA GLN A 756 6.01 -13.51 -33.28
C GLN A 756 5.54 -14.90 -33.75
N TYR A 757 4.75 -15.62 -32.94
CA TYR A 757 4.27 -16.95 -33.27
C TYR A 757 3.28 -16.94 -34.44
N TYR A 758 2.45 -15.89 -34.55
CA TYR A 758 1.59 -15.72 -35.73
C TYR A 758 2.36 -15.42 -37.01
N LEU A 759 3.42 -14.62 -36.93
CA LEU A 759 4.30 -14.39 -38.08
C LEU A 759 5.02 -15.69 -38.50
N HIS A 760 5.58 -16.44 -37.55
CA HIS A 760 6.26 -17.72 -37.84
C HIS A 760 5.33 -18.80 -38.42
N SER A 761 4.05 -18.80 -38.04
CA SER A 761 3.05 -19.76 -38.53
C SER A 761 2.27 -19.28 -39.78
N GLY A 762 2.67 -18.17 -40.40
CA GLY A 762 2.02 -17.62 -41.60
C GLY A 762 0.64 -16.99 -41.36
N GLN A 763 0.26 -16.76 -40.10
CA GLN A 763 -1.00 -16.13 -39.69
C GLN A 763 -0.89 -14.59 -39.63
N GLU A 764 -0.32 -13.98 -40.67
CA GLU A 764 -0.05 -12.52 -40.74
C GLU A 764 -1.27 -11.64 -40.44
N PRO A 765 -2.50 -11.95 -40.91
CA PRO A 765 -3.67 -11.12 -40.58
C PRO A 765 -3.93 -11.02 -39.08
N LYS A 766 -3.72 -12.11 -38.32
CA LYS A 766 -3.90 -12.12 -36.86
C LYS A 766 -2.81 -11.31 -36.16
N ALA A 767 -1.56 -11.45 -36.61
CA ALA A 767 -0.45 -10.64 -36.11
C ALA A 767 -0.70 -9.14 -36.32
N GLN A 768 -1.22 -8.76 -37.50
CA GLN A 768 -1.51 -7.36 -37.81
C GLN A 768 -2.63 -6.79 -36.93
N VAL A 769 -3.69 -7.54 -36.64
CA VAL A 769 -4.74 -7.11 -35.70
C VAL A 769 -4.15 -6.82 -34.33
N LEU A 770 -3.35 -7.74 -33.78
CA LEU A 770 -2.69 -7.54 -32.48
C LEU A 770 -1.73 -6.35 -32.47
N LEU A 771 -0.98 -6.14 -33.56
CA LEU A 771 -0.08 -5.00 -33.69
C LEU A 771 -0.85 -3.67 -33.71
N GLN A 772 -1.98 -3.59 -34.40
CA GLN A 772 -2.83 -2.40 -34.43
C GLN A 772 -3.45 -2.12 -33.06
N ASP A 773 -3.91 -3.14 -32.36
CA ASP A 773 -4.47 -2.98 -31.02
C ASP A 773 -3.40 -2.59 -30.00
N TRP A 774 -2.17 -3.10 -30.14
CA TRP A 774 -1.04 -2.66 -29.34
C TRP A 774 -0.71 -1.19 -29.57
N LYS A 775 -0.65 -0.76 -30.84
CA LYS A 775 -0.40 0.66 -31.18
C LYS A 775 -1.44 1.57 -30.54
N LYS A 776 -2.72 1.19 -30.55
CA LYS A 776 -3.78 1.96 -29.87
C LYS A 776 -3.61 2.00 -28.34
N MET A 777 -3.00 0.98 -27.75
CA MET A 777 -2.78 0.88 -26.30
C MET A 777 -1.55 1.68 -25.83
N ASN A 778 -0.42 1.51 -26.52
CA ASN A 778 0.86 2.15 -26.22
C ASN A 778 1.61 2.48 -27.51
N THR A 779 1.35 3.65 -28.10
CA THR A 779 2.06 4.12 -29.31
C THR A 779 3.56 4.29 -29.11
N GLY A 780 3.99 4.54 -27.86
CA GLY A 780 5.39 4.78 -27.50
C GLY A 780 6.18 3.52 -27.12
N ASP A 781 5.62 2.32 -27.31
CA ASP A 781 6.30 1.08 -26.96
C ASP A 781 7.58 0.90 -27.81
N PRO A 782 8.75 0.66 -27.19
CA PRO A 782 9.99 0.45 -27.93
C PRO A 782 9.95 -0.70 -28.93
N ALA A 783 9.10 -1.71 -28.71
CA ALA A 783 8.97 -2.84 -29.63
C ALA A 783 8.09 -2.56 -30.87
N LEU A 784 7.48 -1.37 -30.96
CA LEU A 784 6.70 -0.93 -32.12
C LEU A 784 7.50 -0.01 -33.06
N LYS A 785 8.70 0.42 -32.63
CA LYS A 785 9.70 1.07 -33.48
C LYS A 785 10.49 0.00 -34.22
#